data_AF-A0A7W0HG74-F1
#
_entry.id   AF-A0A7W0HG74-F1
#
_cell.length_a   1.000
_cell.length_b   1.000
_cell.length_c   1.000
_cell.angle_alpha   90.00
_cell.angle_beta   90.00
_cell.angle_gamma   90.00
#
_symmetry.space_group_name_H-M   'P 1'
#
loop_
_entity.id
_entity.type
_entity.pdbx_description
1 polymer ?
#
loop_
_entity_poly.entity_id
_entity_poly.type
_entity_poly.pdbx_seq_one_letter_code
_entity_poly.pdbx_strand_id
1 'polypeptide(L)'
;MRPSFTDSKTALRADFDAIRISLASPEKIEQWSFGEVTKPETINYRTFKPERDGLFCAKIFGPITDWECLCGKYKRMKHRGVICDKCGVEVTQAKVRRERLGHIKLATPVSHVWFFKGLPSRIGHLLDISLRDLERVLYFEAYVVSEPGDTELKFKQLLSEEQYRKAREEYGYTKFKAQMGAEAIKELLKRENVEKLAEELRIKMRTETSAQKKLKFAKRLKVVDSFRRSNNRPEWMILDVIPVIPPELRPLVPLDGGRFATSDLNDLYRRVINRNNRLKKLMELKAPDVIIRNEKRMLQEAVDALFDNGRRGRVLRGANNRPLKSLSDTLKGKQGRFRQNLLGKRVDYSGRSVIVVGPELKLNQCGLPKKMALELFKPFIYNKLEERGLVATIKQAKEMVEKQVAEVWDVLEEVIREHPVLLNRAPTLHRLGIQAFEPVLVEGKAIRIHPLVCTAFNADFDGDQMAVHIPLSPEAQIEATELMMSSRNILSPANGAPVAVPSQDIVLGCYYLTKAKPGAKGEGRAFAGLDDVVLALEAGALETLTPIRLRYTGELQDLTVARDDQDVLHTDVQRVENRIINTTVGRVIFNSALPKGFPYVNGMLKKKGLQQLVQRCYLDRGLQTTVEMLDALKNMGFTYATKSGMSIGIEDLIIPESKGQLSANARDEVIKVEQQYLEGAITNGERYNKVIAVWSDVTEKIADAMFKEMERRDQEGKFNPVYIMADSGARGSKQQIRQLAGMRGLMAKPSGEIIETPIKANFREGLSVLEYFISTHGARKGLADTALKTADSGYLTRRLVDVAQDVIVSDRDCGTLDGIE
;
A
#
# COMPACT_ATOMS: atom_id res chain seq x y z
N MET A 1 17.14 16.69 39.28
CA MET A 1 15.77 17.24 39.48
C MET A 1 15.02 17.14 38.16
N ARG A 2 14.05 16.24 38.06
CA ARG A 2 13.18 16.11 36.88
C ARG A 2 12.05 17.14 37.00
N PRO A 3 11.82 18.03 36.03
CA PRO A 3 10.61 18.83 36.03
C PRO A 3 9.43 17.88 35.78
N SER A 4 8.55 17.78 36.78
CA SER A 4 7.26 17.12 36.67
C SER A 4 6.41 17.86 35.63
N PHE A 5 6.23 17.26 34.46
CA PHE A 5 5.19 17.65 33.50
C PHE A 5 3.83 17.23 34.06
N THR A 6 3.32 17.98 35.04
CA THR A 6 1.94 17.90 35.52
C THR A 6 1.32 19.28 35.44
N ASP A 7 1.16 19.80 34.23
CA ASP A 7 0.29 20.94 33.97
C ASP A 7 -1.13 20.44 33.68
N SER A 8 -1.94 20.42 34.74
CA SER A 8 -3.29 19.91 34.81
C SER A 8 -4.36 20.85 34.19
N LYS A 9 -4.07 21.49 33.05
CA LYS A 9 -5.04 22.33 32.30
C LYS A 9 -4.93 22.24 30.76
N THR A 10 -4.55 21.07 30.25
CA THR A 10 -4.71 20.72 28.82
C THR A 10 -5.46 19.39 28.62
N ALA A 11 -6.47 19.13 29.45
CA ALA A 11 -7.38 17.99 29.32
C ALA A 11 -8.36 18.22 28.14
N LEU A 12 -7.86 18.16 26.91
CA LEU A 12 -8.65 18.16 25.67
C LEU A 12 -8.69 16.79 24.98
N ARG A 13 -8.08 15.77 25.57
CA ARG A 13 -8.36 14.37 25.29
C ARG A 13 -9.08 13.83 26.51
N ALA A 14 -10.40 13.70 26.43
CA ALA A 14 -11.07 12.73 27.27
C ALA A 14 -10.57 11.37 26.76
N ASP A 15 -9.72 10.70 27.53
CA ASP A 15 -9.39 9.31 27.22
C ASP A 15 -10.70 8.52 27.26
N PHE A 16 -11.01 7.87 26.15
CA PHE A 16 -12.22 7.07 25.99
C PHE A 16 -11.81 5.65 25.65
N ASP A 17 -12.40 4.67 26.33
CA ASP A 17 -12.09 3.26 26.09
C ASP A 17 -12.91 2.68 24.93
N ALA A 18 -14.05 3.32 24.61
CA ALA A 18 -14.99 2.82 23.60
C ALA A 18 -15.64 3.94 22.80
N ILE A 19 -15.95 3.64 21.53
CA ILE A 19 -16.72 4.51 20.64
C ILE A 19 -18.08 3.86 20.37
N ARG A 20 -19.16 4.63 20.58
CA ARG A 20 -20.52 4.22 20.25
C ARG A 20 -21.10 5.07 19.13
N ILE A 21 -21.82 4.44 18.20
CA ILE A 21 -22.63 5.11 17.18
C ILE A 21 -24.13 4.90 17.48
N SER A 22 -24.94 5.94 17.30
CA SER A 22 -26.40 5.89 17.47
C SER A 22 -27.10 6.87 16.53
N LEU A 23 -28.41 6.70 16.33
CA LEU A 23 -29.23 7.71 15.66
C LEU A 23 -29.29 8.98 16.51
N ALA A 24 -29.29 10.14 15.85
CA ALA A 24 -29.46 11.43 16.49
C ALA A 24 -30.93 11.84 16.45
N SER A 25 -31.52 12.14 17.61
CA SER A 25 -32.85 12.73 17.67
C SER A 25 -32.80 14.19 17.20
N PRO A 26 -33.92 14.77 16.74
CA PRO A 26 -33.98 16.19 16.38
C PRO A 26 -33.54 17.11 17.52
N GLU A 27 -33.97 16.82 18.75
CA GLU A 27 -33.57 17.54 19.97
C GLU A 27 -32.06 17.48 20.19
N LYS A 28 -31.43 16.33 19.96
CA LYS A 28 -29.98 16.17 20.10
C LYS A 28 -29.20 16.93 19.04
N ILE A 29 -29.73 17.02 17.81
CA ILE A 29 -29.14 17.84 16.74
C ILE A 29 -29.21 19.32 17.10
N GLU A 30 -30.33 19.78 17.68
CA GLU A 30 -30.47 21.15 18.17
C GLU A 30 -29.52 21.44 19.34
N GLN A 31 -29.34 20.50 20.27
CA GLN A 31 -28.36 20.62 21.37
C GLN A 31 -26.91 20.77 20.89
N TRP A 32 -26.53 20.11 19.79
CA TRP A 32 -25.20 20.26 19.21
C TRP A 32 -25.00 21.60 18.49
N SER A 33 -26.09 22.29 18.17
CA SER A 33 -26.04 23.47 17.35
C SER A 33 -25.84 24.75 18.17
N PHE A 34 -24.99 25.63 17.66
CA PHE A 34 -24.77 26.97 18.19
C PHE A 34 -25.67 28.03 17.55
N GLY A 35 -26.51 27.65 16.59
CA GLY A 35 -27.47 28.55 15.94
C GLY A 35 -28.03 28.02 14.61
N GLU A 36 -29.18 28.57 14.22
CA GLU A 36 -29.86 28.23 12.96
C GLU A 36 -29.26 29.02 11.79
N VAL A 37 -28.97 28.33 10.69
CA VAL A 37 -28.57 28.95 9.41
C VAL A 37 -29.82 29.18 8.58
N THR A 38 -30.24 30.44 8.45
CA THR A 38 -31.47 30.80 7.75
C THR A 38 -31.20 31.21 6.31
N LYS A 39 -30.03 31.81 6.01
CA LYS A 39 -29.75 32.34 4.68
C LYS A 39 -28.68 31.55 3.92
N PRO A 40 -28.76 31.47 2.58
CA PRO A 40 -27.84 30.70 1.75
C PRO A 40 -26.51 31.45 1.49
N GLU A 41 -26.39 32.73 1.83
CA GLU A 41 -25.20 33.50 1.53
C GLU A 41 -24.00 33.00 2.35
N THR A 42 -22.81 33.21 1.79
CA THR A 42 -21.54 32.76 2.38
C THR A 42 -20.77 33.94 2.95
N ILE A 43 -20.13 34.70 2.06
CA ILE A 43 -19.38 35.91 2.37
C ILE A 43 -19.87 37.08 1.52
N ASN A 44 -19.65 38.28 2.02
CA ASN A 44 -19.91 39.50 1.29
C ASN A 44 -18.89 39.67 0.15
N TYR A 45 -19.36 39.94 -1.06
CA TYR A 45 -18.49 40.03 -2.24
C TYR A 45 -17.52 41.23 -2.23
N ARG A 46 -17.80 42.31 -1.47
CA ARG A 46 -16.92 43.49 -1.38
C ARG A 46 -15.96 43.41 -0.19
N THR A 47 -16.48 43.03 0.97
CA THR A 47 -15.71 43.08 2.23
C THR A 47 -15.07 41.75 2.62
N PHE A 48 -15.44 40.66 1.95
CA PHE A 48 -15.07 39.28 2.27
C PHE A 48 -15.41 38.84 3.70
N LYS A 49 -16.21 39.63 4.42
CA LYS A 49 -16.70 39.29 5.74
C LYS A 49 -17.86 38.30 5.64
N PRO A 50 -18.00 37.35 6.58
CA PRO A 50 -19.13 36.45 6.62
C PRO A 50 -20.45 37.18 6.76
N GLU A 51 -21.45 36.72 6.03
CA GLU A 51 -22.80 37.25 6.10
C GLU A 51 -23.52 36.80 7.38
N ARG A 52 -24.42 37.66 7.87
CA ARG A 52 -25.21 37.39 9.07
C ARG A 52 -26.25 36.29 8.77
N ASP A 53 -26.31 35.30 9.66
CA ASP A 53 -27.18 34.11 9.57
C ASP A 53 -26.97 33.24 8.31
N GLY A 54 -25.85 33.47 7.61
CA GLY A 54 -25.41 32.69 6.45
C GLY A 54 -24.53 31.49 6.82
N LEU A 55 -24.08 30.77 5.80
CA LEU A 55 -23.29 29.54 5.95
C LEU A 55 -21.92 29.72 6.61
N PHE A 56 -21.40 30.95 6.71
CA PHE A 56 -20.12 31.25 7.36
C PHE A 56 -20.26 32.17 8.58
N CYS A 57 -21.50 32.44 9.03
CA CYS A 57 -21.85 33.40 10.07
C CYS A 57 -20.95 33.29 11.31
N ALA A 58 -20.30 34.40 11.68
CA ALA A 58 -19.40 34.45 12.83
C ALA A 58 -20.14 34.32 14.18
N LYS A 59 -21.43 34.69 14.23
CA LYS A 59 -22.26 34.51 15.44
C LYS A 59 -22.46 33.02 15.77
N ILE A 60 -22.70 32.20 14.74
CA ILE A 60 -23.00 30.77 14.89
C ILE A 60 -21.70 29.98 15.10
N PHE A 61 -20.73 30.17 14.21
CA PHE A 61 -19.54 29.34 14.16
C PHE A 61 -18.36 29.87 14.99
N GLY A 62 -18.36 31.14 15.40
CA GLY A 62 -17.28 31.78 16.15
C GLY A 62 -16.45 32.80 15.36
N PRO A 63 -15.45 33.44 15.98
CA PRO A 63 -14.67 34.53 15.38
C PRO A 63 -13.65 34.06 14.34
N ILE A 64 -13.32 34.92 13.36
CA ILE A 64 -12.34 34.62 12.30
C ILE A 64 -10.90 34.79 12.79
N THR A 65 -10.67 35.84 13.57
CA THR A 65 -9.38 36.15 14.19
C THR A 65 -9.41 35.78 15.67
N ASP A 66 -8.26 35.35 16.19
CA ASP A 66 -8.13 34.99 17.60
C ASP A 66 -8.37 36.21 18.50
N TRP A 67 -9.24 36.04 19.50
CA TRP A 67 -9.53 37.05 20.52
C TRP A 67 -10.05 38.39 19.97
N GLU A 68 -10.76 38.37 18.84
CA GLU A 68 -11.35 39.55 18.23
C GLU A 68 -12.75 39.27 17.67
N CYS A 69 -13.68 40.21 17.90
CA CYS A 69 -15.02 40.12 17.33
C CYS A 69 -15.06 40.65 15.88
N LEU A 70 -16.05 40.22 15.08
CA LEU A 70 -16.15 40.58 13.64
C LEU A 70 -16.15 42.09 13.34
N CYS A 71 -16.69 42.91 14.24
CA CYS A 71 -16.75 44.36 14.08
C CYS A 71 -15.51 45.10 14.63
N GLY A 72 -14.62 44.40 15.34
CA GLY A 72 -13.41 44.97 15.94
C GLY A 72 -13.64 45.82 17.20
N LYS A 73 -14.86 45.86 17.77
CA LYS A 73 -15.15 46.59 19.03
C LYS A 73 -14.37 46.00 20.21
N TYR A 74 -14.40 44.68 20.34
CA TYR A 74 -13.67 43.95 21.39
C TYR A 74 -12.49 43.23 20.76
N LYS A 75 -11.29 43.59 21.20
CA LYS A 75 -10.01 43.02 20.75
C LYS A 75 -9.15 42.65 21.95
N ARG A 76 -8.24 41.69 21.72
CA ARG A 76 -7.25 41.17 22.67
C ARG A 76 -7.88 40.27 23.73
N MET A 77 -7.01 39.50 24.40
CA MET A 77 -7.36 38.45 25.34
C MET A 77 -8.16 38.93 26.58
N LYS A 78 -8.10 40.23 26.90
CA LYS A 78 -8.82 40.85 28.04
C LYS A 78 -10.35 40.71 27.98
N HIS A 79 -10.91 40.53 26.79
CA HIS A 79 -12.36 40.39 26.58
C HIS A 79 -12.77 38.93 26.31
N ARG A 80 -11.97 37.96 26.77
CA ARG A 80 -12.26 36.53 26.63
C ARG A 80 -13.66 36.18 27.14
N GLY A 81 -14.45 35.53 26.28
CA GLY A 81 -15.81 35.08 26.62
C GLY A 81 -16.88 36.18 26.56
N VAL A 82 -16.51 37.43 26.25
CA VAL A 82 -17.49 38.50 26.07
C VAL A 82 -18.17 38.35 24.71
N ILE A 83 -19.50 38.37 24.69
CA ILE A 83 -20.30 38.40 23.47
C ILE A 83 -20.48 39.86 23.04
N CYS A 84 -20.14 40.18 21.80
CA CYS A 84 -20.20 41.55 21.34
C CYS A 84 -21.65 42.03 21.10
N ASP A 85 -22.06 43.12 21.73
CA ASP A 85 -23.41 43.71 21.56
C ASP A 85 -23.74 44.09 20.11
N LYS A 86 -22.72 44.48 19.31
CA LYS A 86 -22.92 45.00 17.94
C LYS A 86 -23.04 43.89 16.90
N CYS A 87 -22.23 42.83 17.00
CA CYS A 87 -22.20 41.75 16.01
C CYS A 87 -22.67 40.38 16.55
N GLY A 88 -22.88 40.25 17.85
CA GLY A 88 -23.25 39.00 18.52
C GLY A 88 -22.15 37.93 18.51
N VAL A 89 -20.93 38.27 18.11
CA VAL A 89 -19.80 37.33 18.04
C VAL A 89 -19.11 37.25 19.40
N GLU A 90 -18.91 36.03 19.87
CA GLU A 90 -18.15 35.72 21.07
C GLU A 90 -16.64 35.87 20.84
N VAL A 91 -15.92 36.49 21.78
CA VAL A 91 -14.47 36.67 21.70
C VAL A 91 -13.75 35.43 22.25
N THR A 92 -13.40 34.52 21.34
CA THR A 92 -12.66 33.28 21.62
C THR A 92 -11.53 33.07 20.60
N GLN A 93 -10.84 31.93 20.68
CA GLN A 93 -9.96 31.48 19.60
C GLN A 93 -10.76 31.13 18.35
N ALA A 94 -10.19 31.33 17.16
CA ALA A 94 -10.79 31.00 15.88
C ALA A 94 -10.91 29.48 15.66
N LYS A 95 -10.10 28.67 16.38
CA LYS A 95 -10.13 27.20 16.33
C LYS A 95 -11.52 26.61 16.58
N VAL A 96 -12.37 27.27 17.38
CA VAL A 96 -13.75 26.83 17.63
C VAL A 96 -14.60 26.73 16.36
N ARG A 97 -14.26 27.47 15.29
CA ARG A 97 -14.92 27.42 13.97
C ARG A 97 -14.78 26.07 13.27
N ARG A 98 -13.87 25.22 13.73
CA ARG A 98 -13.70 23.84 13.25
C ARG A 98 -14.57 22.84 14.01
N GLU A 99 -15.09 23.22 15.18
CA GLU A 99 -15.79 22.34 16.11
C GLU A 99 -17.29 22.66 16.21
N ARG A 100 -17.68 23.94 16.16
CA ARG A 100 -19.08 24.38 16.31
C ARG A 100 -19.95 24.01 15.12
N LEU A 101 -21.08 23.35 15.37
CA LEU A 101 -22.08 23.00 14.36
C LEU A 101 -23.20 24.04 14.28
N GLY A 102 -23.77 24.20 13.08
CA GLY A 102 -25.04 24.89 12.87
C GLY A 102 -26.16 23.88 12.64
N HIS A 103 -27.39 24.35 12.52
CA HIS A 103 -28.50 23.52 12.04
C HIS A 103 -29.41 24.28 11.07
N ILE A 104 -30.19 23.53 10.30
CA ILE A 104 -31.25 24.04 9.42
C ILE A 104 -32.55 23.37 9.84
N LYS A 105 -33.54 24.17 10.23
CA LYS A 105 -34.89 23.68 10.51
C LYS A 105 -35.67 23.55 9.22
N LEU A 106 -36.06 22.33 8.88
CA LEU A 106 -36.81 22.04 7.65
C LEU A 106 -38.27 22.49 7.80
N ALA A 107 -38.84 22.99 6.72
CA ALA A 107 -40.26 23.36 6.65
C ALA A 107 -41.18 22.13 6.63
N THR A 108 -40.65 21.00 6.18
CA THR A 108 -41.35 19.72 6.06
C THR A 108 -40.35 18.61 6.38
N PRO A 109 -40.75 17.55 7.11
CA PRO A 109 -39.89 16.40 7.37
C PRO A 109 -39.39 15.75 6.08
N VAL A 110 -38.15 15.28 6.07
CA VAL A 110 -37.48 14.69 4.90
C VAL A 110 -36.91 13.33 5.27
N SER A 111 -37.11 12.32 4.43
CA SER A 111 -36.59 10.97 4.67
C SER A 111 -35.08 10.92 4.50
N HIS A 112 -34.35 10.28 5.40
CA HIS A 112 -32.90 10.12 5.24
C HIS A 112 -32.58 9.01 4.22
N VAL A 113 -31.86 9.37 3.14
CA VAL A 113 -31.56 8.50 1.99
C VAL A 113 -30.94 7.14 2.36
N TRP A 114 -30.05 7.10 3.36
CA TRP A 114 -29.42 5.84 3.80
C TRP A 114 -30.40 4.79 4.35
N PHE A 115 -31.45 5.18 5.07
CA PHE A 115 -32.39 4.21 5.67
C PHE A 115 -33.48 3.78 4.69
N PHE A 116 -33.80 4.64 3.72
CA PHE A 116 -34.73 4.36 2.64
C PHE A 116 -34.07 3.51 1.52
N LYS A 117 -32.97 4.00 0.90
CA LYS A 117 -32.28 3.33 -0.22
C LYS A 117 -31.12 2.42 0.19
N GLY A 118 -30.84 2.29 1.49
CA GLY A 118 -29.90 1.27 1.97
C GLY A 118 -30.40 -0.13 1.60
N LEU A 119 -29.50 -1.01 1.17
CA LEU A 119 -29.81 -2.42 0.99
C LEU A 119 -29.28 -3.17 2.23
N PRO A 120 -30.14 -3.76 3.08
CA PRO A 120 -31.62 -3.76 3.02
C PRO A 120 -32.26 -2.48 3.57
N SER A 121 -33.45 -2.12 3.05
CA SER A 121 -34.17 -0.89 3.43
C SER A 121 -34.76 -1.01 4.82
N ARG A 122 -34.31 -0.17 5.76
CA ARG A 122 -34.73 -0.26 7.16
C ARG A 122 -36.19 0.19 7.33
N ILE A 123 -36.57 1.27 6.65
CA ILE A 123 -37.95 1.78 6.64
C ILE A 123 -38.89 0.79 5.96
N GLY A 124 -38.49 0.25 4.80
CA GLY A 124 -39.30 -0.75 4.07
C GLY A 124 -39.55 -2.01 4.88
N HIS A 125 -38.53 -2.54 5.57
CA HIS A 125 -38.71 -3.71 6.44
C HIS A 125 -39.57 -3.43 7.66
N LEU A 126 -39.44 -2.26 8.31
CA LEU A 126 -40.29 -1.91 9.45
C LEU A 126 -41.77 -1.85 9.06
N LEU A 127 -42.08 -1.11 7.98
CA LEU A 127 -43.45 -0.90 7.52
C LEU A 127 -44.04 -2.09 6.73
N ASP A 128 -43.21 -3.02 6.26
CA ASP A 128 -43.55 -4.10 5.29
C ASP A 128 -44.04 -3.57 3.93
N ILE A 129 -43.45 -2.46 3.50
CA ILE A 129 -43.71 -1.82 2.20
C ILE A 129 -42.50 -2.08 1.28
N SER A 130 -42.77 -2.35 0.00
CA SER A 130 -41.70 -2.55 -0.98
C SER A 130 -40.90 -1.25 -1.17
N LEU A 131 -39.61 -1.35 -1.54
CA LEU A 131 -38.78 -0.16 -1.77
C LEU A 131 -39.34 0.74 -2.88
N ARG A 132 -39.94 0.15 -3.93
CA ARG A 132 -40.57 0.90 -5.02
C ARG A 132 -41.80 1.66 -4.55
N ASP A 133 -42.64 1.01 -3.76
CA ASP A 133 -43.85 1.66 -3.22
C ASP A 133 -43.52 2.76 -2.22
N LEU A 134 -42.49 2.56 -1.41
CA LEU A 134 -41.98 3.59 -0.50
C LEU A 134 -41.40 4.79 -1.29
N GLU A 135 -40.74 4.56 -2.43
CA GLU A 135 -40.28 5.62 -3.33
C GLU A 135 -41.44 6.45 -3.88
N ARG A 136 -42.51 5.77 -4.34
CA ARG A 136 -43.72 6.41 -4.86
C ARG A 136 -44.41 7.30 -3.82
N VAL A 137 -44.47 6.86 -2.56
CA VAL A 137 -45.05 7.67 -1.48
C VAL A 137 -44.16 8.87 -1.15
N LEU A 138 -42.84 8.67 -1.02
CA LEU A 138 -41.90 9.73 -0.63
C LEU A 138 -41.77 10.85 -1.69
N TYR A 139 -41.82 10.50 -2.98
CA TYR A 139 -41.73 11.47 -4.08
C TYR A 139 -43.11 11.96 -4.58
N PHE A 140 -44.16 11.82 -3.77
CA PHE A 140 -45.50 12.39 -4.00
C PHE A 140 -46.25 11.82 -5.22
N GLU A 141 -46.03 10.55 -5.59
CA GLU A 141 -46.74 9.86 -6.69
C GLU A 141 -47.96 9.05 -6.22
N ALA A 142 -47.94 8.55 -4.98
CA ALA A 142 -49.01 7.74 -4.42
C ALA A 142 -49.34 8.15 -2.97
N TYR A 143 -50.58 7.93 -2.56
CA TYR A 143 -51.03 8.11 -1.18
C TYR A 143 -50.89 6.80 -0.42
N VAL A 144 -50.66 6.90 0.89
CA VAL A 144 -50.72 5.77 1.82
C VAL A 144 -51.79 6.04 2.88
N VAL A 145 -52.64 5.04 3.13
CA VAL A 145 -53.69 5.12 4.16
C VAL A 145 -53.04 5.02 5.55
N SER A 146 -53.12 6.10 6.31
CA SER A 146 -52.66 6.16 7.71
C SER A 146 -53.77 5.80 8.69
N GLU A 147 -55.02 6.15 8.39
CA GLU A 147 -56.20 5.77 9.17
C GLU A 147 -57.30 5.26 8.25
N PRO A 148 -57.61 3.96 8.27
CA PRO A 148 -58.69 3.41 7.45
C PRO A 148 -60.10 3.77 7.96
N GLY A 149 -60.25 4.12 9.25
CA GLY A 149 -61.57 4.42 9.84
C GLY A 149 -62.57 3.29 9.63
N ASP A 150 -63.83 3.64 9.36
CA ASP A 150 -64.93 2.69 9.07
C ASP A 150 -65.05 2.33 7.57
N THR A 151 -63.99 2.53 6.79
CA THR A 151 -63.99 2.24 5.34
C THR A 151 -63.44 0.86 5.01
N GLU A 152 -63.63 0.38 3.78
CA GLU A 152 -63.08 -0.89 3.31
C GLU A 152 -61.54 -0.86 3.07
N LEU A 153 -60.93 0.31 3.23
CA LEU A 153 -59.50 0.51 3.00
C LEU A 153 -58.66 -0.16 4.09
N LYS A 154 -57.51 -0.73 3.72
CA LYS A 154 -56.57 -1.35 4.66
C LYS A 154 -55.50 -0.37 5.13
N PHE A 155 -55.08 -0.50 6.39
CA PHE A 155 -53.91 0.22 6.89
C PHE A 155 -52.67 -0.09 6.04
N LYS A 156 -51.91 0.94 5.64
CA LYS A 156 -50.76 0.88 4.71
C LYS A 156 -51.09 0.50 3.26
N GLN A 157 -52.36 0.49 2.87
CA GLN A 157 -52.72 0.36 1.46
C GLN A 157 -52.26 1.60 0.69
N LEU A 158 -51.64 1.37 -0.47
CA LEU A 158 -51.31 2.44 -1.41
C LEU A 158 -52.51 2.73 -2.31
N LEU A 159 -52.79 4.03 -2.52
CA LEU A 159 -53.82 4.52 -3.42
C LEU A 159 -53.16 5.39 -4.49
N SER A 160 -53.48 5.13 -5.76
CA SER A 160 -53.18 6.07 -6.84
C SER A 160 -54.00 7.37 -6.67
N GLU A 161 -53.64 8.43 -7.38
CA GLU A 161 -54.40 9.68 -7.32
C GLU A 161 -55.86 9.48 -7.74
N GLU A 162 -56.12 8.68 -8.77
CA GLU A 162 -57.48 8.34 -9.22
C GLU A 162 -58.24 7.53 -8.17
N GLN A 163 -57.61 6.51 -7.58
CA GLN A 163 -58.22 5.70 -6.52
C GLN A 163 -58.51 6.54 -5.28
N TYR A 164 -57.63 7.47 -4.94
CA TYR A 164 -57.84 8.39 -3.83
C TYR A 164 -59.02 9.33 -4.08
N ARG A 165 -59.21 9.82 -5.31
CA ARG A 165 -60.38 10.63 -5.68
C ARG A 165 -61.66 9.82 -5.59
N LYS A 166 -61.70 8.60 -6.14
CA LYS A 166 -62.86 7.70 -6.05
C LYS A 166 -63.22 7.37 -4.60
N ALA A 167 -62.23 6.99 -3.79
CA ALA A 167 -62.45 6.73 -2.37
C ALA A 167 -62.94 7.97 -1.61
N ARG A 168 -62.50 9.17 -2.01
CA ARG A 168 -63.01 10.43 -1.44
C ARG A 168 -64.46 10.71 -1.84
N GLU A 169 -64.85 10.39 -3.07
CA GLU A 169 -66.23 10.53 -3.56
C GLU A 169 -67.16 9.54 -2.85
N GLU A 170 -66.72 8.30 -2.64
CA GLU A 170 -67.52 7.24 -2.00
C GLU A 170 -67.67 7.41 -0.48
N TYR A 171 -66.58 7.69 0.25
CA TYR A 171 -66.58 7.66 1.72
C TYR A 171 -66.63 9.05 2.38
N GLY A 172 -66.41 10.14 1.63
CA GLY A 172 -66.42 11.51 2.14
C GLY A 172 -65.12 11.95 2.84
N TYR A 173 -65.02 13.25 3.18
CA TYR A 173 -63.78 13.93 3.58
C TYR A 173 -63.19 13.50 4.94
N THR A 174 -64.01 12.97 5.85
CA THR A 174 -63.64 12.74 7.26
C THR A 174 -63.56 11.27 7.68
N LYS A 175 -63.98 10.32 6.84
CA LYS A 175 -64.06 8.90 7.24
C LYS A 175 -62.73 8.17 7.19
N PHE A 176 -61.78 8.58 6.36
CA PHE A 176 -60.45 7.98 6.28
C PHE A 176 -59.37 9.03 6.04
N LYS A 177 -58.15 8.76 6.52
CA LYS A 177 -56.98 9.63 6.34
C LYS A 177 -55.94 8.92 5.50
N ALA A 178 -55.66 9.46 4.32
CA ALA A 178 -54.52 9.07 3.50
C ALA A 178 -53.65 10.29 3.19
N GLN A 179 -52.34 10.13 3.36
CA GLN A 179 -51.35 11.17 3.19
C GLN A 179 -50.26 10.72 2.20
N MET A 180 -49.43 11.66 1.77
CA MET A 180 -48.29 11.39 0.89
C MET A 180 -47.02 12.07 1.45
N GLY A 181 -45.87 11.68 0.91
CA GLY A 181 -44.57 12.24 1.29
C GLY A 181 -44.00 11.68 2.59
N ALA A 182 -42.91 12.30 3.05
CA ALA A 182 -42.19 11.88 4.24
C ALA A 182 -42.97 12.11 5.55
N GLU A 183 -43.92 13.05 5.58
CA GLU A 183 -44.85 13.25 6.71
C GLU A 183 -45.70 11.99 6.96
N ALA A 184 -46.25 11.41 5.89
CA ALA A 184 -47.06 10.19 5.97
C ALA A 184 -46.24 9.02 6.53
N ILE A 185 -45.01 8.85 6.04
CA ILE A 185 -44.11 7.79 6.52
C ILE A 185 -43.72 8.00 7.98
N LYS A 186 -43.49 9.25 8.39
CA LYS A 186 -43.21 9.58 9.79
C LYS A 186 -44.40 9.25 10.71
N GLU A 187 -45.62 9.58 10.29
CA GLU A 187 -46.84 9.26 11.05
C GLU A 187 -47.05 7.75 11.17
N LEU A 188 -46.79 6.99 10.10
CA LEU A 188 -46.82 5.52 10.15
C LEU A 188 -45.77 4.96 11.11
N LEU A 189 -44.52 5.43 11.03
CA LEU A 189 -43.43 4.96 11.90
C LEU A 189 -43.70 5.26 13.38
N LYS A 190 -44.33 6.39 13.70
CA LYS A 190 -44.68 6.78 15.08
C LYS A 190 -45.76 5.87 15.70
N ARG A 191 -46.64 5.30 14.87
CA ARG A 191 -47.71 4.38 15.32
C ARG A 191 -47.23 2.95 15.50
N GLU A 192 -46.14 2.57 14.85
CA GLU A 192 -45.59 1.21 14.95
C GLU A 192 -45.00 0.94 16.34
N ASN A 193 -45.54 -0.06 17.03
CA ASN A 193 -44.96 -0.55 18.28
C ASN A 193 -43.97 -1.69 17.98
N VAL A 194 -42.68 -1.40 18.16
CA VAL A 194 -41.56 -2.31 17.87
C VAL A 194 -41.61 -3.59 18.72
N GLU A 195 -42.10 -3.52 19.96
CA GLU A 195 -42.16 -4.67 20.88
C GLU A 195 -43.25 -5.65 20.44
N LYS A 196 -44.46 -5.15 20.22
CA LYS A 196 -45.59 -5.97 19.73
C LYS A 196 -45.26 -6.60 18.37
N LEU A 197 -44.66 -5.83 17.47
CA LEU A 197 -44.27 -6.33 16.15
C LEU A 197 -43.22 -7.45 16.25
N ALA A 198 -42.29 -7.39 17.20
CA ALA A 198 -41.30 -8.44 17.41
C ALA A 198 -41.96 -9.75 17.86
N GLU A 199 -42.93 -9.69 18.77
CA GLU A 199 -43.70 -10.85 19.24
C GLU A 199 -44.53 -11.46 18.12
N GLU A 200 -45.27 -10.64 17.38
CA GLU A 200 -46.04 -11.10 16.22
C GLU A 200 -45.17 -11.81 15.18
N LEU A 201 -43.99 -11.26 14.87
CA LEU A 201 -43.08 -11.85 13.89
C LEU A 201 -42.50 -13.18 14.38
N ARG A 202 -42.24 -13.32 15.70
CA ARG A 202 -41.80 -14.60 16.29
C ARG A 202 -42.89 -15.66 16.20
N ILE A 203 -44.14 -15.30 16.46
CA ILE A 203 -45.29 -16.21 16.32
C ILE A 203 -45.46 -16.62 14.85
N LYS A 204 -45.51 -15.65 13.93
CA LYS A 204 -45.63 -15.89 12.47
C LYS A 204 -44.50 -16.77 11.93
N MET A 205 -43.28 -16.64 12.45
CA MET A 205 -42.16 -17.51 12.07
C MET A 205 -42.32 -18.97 12.54
N ARG A 206 -42.98 -19.19 13.68
CA ARG A 206 -43.25 -20.54 14.20
C ARG A 206 -44.41 -21.22 13.46
N THR A 207 -45.46 -20.48 13.15
CA THR A 207 -46.69 -21.02 12.55
C THR A 207 -46.60 -21.21 11.03
N GLU A 208 -45.89 -20.33 10.32
CA GLU A 208 -45.79 -20.42 8.86
C GLU A 208 -44.94 -21.63 8.45
N THR A 209 -45.35 -22.36 7.41
CA THR A 209 -44.64 -23.56 6.92
C THR A 209 -43.64 -23.23 5.80
N SER A 210 -43.90 -22.18 5.01
CA SER A 210 -43.07 -21.79 3.86
C SER A 210 -41.69 -21.24 4.26
N ALA A 211 -40.63 -21.83 3.72
CA ALA A 211 -39.24 -21.40 3.95
C ALA A 211 -38.96 -19.95 3.50
N GLN A 212 -39.53 -19.52 2.36
CA GLN A 212 -39.34 -18.17 1.83
C GLN A 212 -39.94 -17.09 2.74
N LYS A 213 -41.16 -17.33 3.23
CA LYS A 213 -41.83 -16.41 4.17
C LYS A 213 -41.13 -16.39 5.53
N LYS A 214 -40.67 -17.54 6.03
CA LYS A 214 -39.82 -17.61 7.24
C LYS A 214 -38.57 -16.75 7.09
N LEU A 215 -37.88 -16.82 5.95
CA LEU A 215 -36.70 -15.99 5.68
C LEU A 215 -37.05 -14.50 5.62
N LYS A 216 -38.20 -14.12 5.01
CA LYS A 216 -38.68 -12.73 4.99
C LYS A 216 -38.93 -12.21 6.41
N PHE A 217 -39.64 -12.97 7.23
CA PHE A 217 -39.89 -12.61 8.63
C PHE A 217 -38.61 -12.57 9.46
N ALA A 218 -37.65 -13.48 9.24
CA ALA A 218 -36.36 -13.46 9.91
C ALA A 218 -35.56 -12.18 9.62
N LYS A 219 -35.51 -11.78 8.33
CA LYS A 219 -34.86 -10.52 7.92
C LYS A 219 -35.54 -9.30 8.55
N ARG A 220 -36.87 -9.30 8.62
CA ARG A 220 -37.66 -8.23 9.24
C ARG A 220 -37.44 -8.17 10.75
N LEU A 221 -37.53 -9.31 11.44
CA LEU A 221 -37.31 -9.45 12.87
C LEU A 221 -35.90 -8.99 13.27
N LYS A 222 -34.87 -9.24 12.45
CA LYS A 222 -33.52 -8.74 12.68
C LYS A 222 -33.46 -7.21 12.77
N VAL A 223 -34.22 -6.50 11.93
CA VAL A 223 -34.29 -5.02 11.96
C VAL A 223 -35.05 -4.55 13.19
N VAL A 224 -36.21 -5.16 13.48
CA VAL A 224 -37.03 -4.83 14.65
C VAL A 224 -36.25 -5.04 15.96
N ASP A 225 -35.56 -6.17 16.10
CA ASP A 225 -34.75 -6.47 17.30
C ASP A 225 -33.56 -5.51 17.45
N SER A 226 -33.00 -5.01 16.33
CA SER A 226 -31.95 -3.98 16.37
C SER A 226 -32.46 -2.64 16.93
N PHE A 227 -33.70 -2.24 16.60
CA PHE A 227 -34.33 -1.06 17.19
C PHE A 227 -34.64 -1.27 18.68
N ARG A 228 -35.16 -2.46 19.04
CA ARG A 228 -35.45 -2.82 20.42
C ARG A 228 -34.21 -2.78 21.31
N ARG A 229 -33.07 -3.33 20.86
CA ARG A 229 -31.80 -3.30 21.62
C ARG A 229 -31.17 -1.92 21.71
N SER A 230 -31.34 -1.09 20.68
CA SER A 230 -30.69 0.22 20.62
C SER A 230 -31.48 1.34 21.31
N ASN A 231 -32.73 1.08 21.72
CA ASN A 231 -33.68 2.04 22.28
C ASN A 231 -33.86 3.31 21.41
N ASN A 232 -33.59 3.19 20.11
CA ASN A 232 -33.81 4.26 19.15
C ASN A 232 -35.26 4.24 18.69
N ARG A 233 -35.84 5.43 18.48
CA ARG A 233 -37.19 5.51 17.94
C ARG A 233 -37.19 5.45 16.40
N PRO A 234 -38.10 4.67 15.76
CA PRO A 234 -38.13 4.53 14.30
C PRO A 234 -38.31 5.85 13.54
N GLU A 235 -39.05 6.80 14.10
CA GLU A 235 -39.34 8.09 13.47
C GLU A 235 -38.10 8.98 13.29
N TRP A 236 -37.00 8.74 14.02
CA TRP A 236 -35.74 9.49 13.87
C TRP A 236 -35.04 9.25 12.52
N MET A 237 -35.49 8.27 11.72
CA MET A 237 -35.03 8.11 10.33
C MET A 237 -35.57 9.19 9.39
N ILE A 238 -36.61 9.92 9.81
CA ILE A 238 -37.15 11.08 9.09
C ILE A 238 -36.63 12.33 9.79
N LEU A 239 -35.91 13.17 9.04
CA LEU A 239 -35.23 14.35 9.54
C LEU A 239 -36.19 15.54 9.58
N ASP A 240 -36.30 16.18 10.75
CA ASP A 240 -36.91 17.50 10.90
C ASP A 240 -35.87 18.62 10.86
N VAL A 241 -34.66 18.31 11.31
CA VAL A 241 -33.54 19.24 11.46
C VAL A 241 -32.30 18.61 10.84
N ILE A 242 -31.54 19.39 10.07
CA ILE A 242 -30.29 18.94 9.45
C ILE A 242 -29.12 19.70 10.09
N PRO A 243 -28.08 19.01 10.60
CA PRO A 243 -26.87 19.66 11.07
C PRO A 243 -26.05 20.22 9.90
N VAL A 244 -25.47 21.40 10.10
CA VAL A 244 -24.54 22.05 9.19
C VAL A 244 -23.12 21.89 9.72
N ILE A 245 -22.27 21.27 8.90
CA ILE A 245 -20.86 21.04 9.23
C ILE A 245 -20.13 22.38 9.41
N PRO A 246 -19.11 22.46 10.29
CA PRO A 246 -18.39 23.69 10.57
C PRO A 246 -17.67 24.23 9.31
N PRO A 247 -17.58 25.56 9.15
CA PRO A 247 -17.08 26.20 7.94
C PRO A 247 -15.63 25.84 7.59
N GLU A 248 -14.76 25.57 8.58
CA GLU A 248 -13.37 25.17 8.29
C GLU A 248 -13.26 23.80 7.63
N LEU A 249 -14.24 22.92 7.81
CA LEU A 249 -14.28 21.62 7.12
C LEU A 249 -14.82 21.74 5.69
N ARG A 250 -15.35 22.91 5.31
CA ARG A 250 -15.86 23.25 3.98
C ARG A 250 -15.40 24.65 3.56
N PRO A 251 -14.08 24.88 3.50
CA PRO A 251 -13.52 26.21 3.39
C PRO A 251 -13.87 26.88 2.06
N LEU A 252 -13.80 28.21 2.08
CA LEU A 252 -13.86 29.07 0.91
C LEU A 252 -12.55 29.86 0.91
N VAL A 253 -11.60 29.42 0.09
CA VAL A 253 -10.22 29.94 0.10
C VAL A 253 -10.06 30.89 -1.09
N PRO A 254 -9.62 32.15 -0.86
CA PRO A 254 -9.25 33.04 -1.95
C PRO A 254 -8.04 32.48 -2.71
N LEU A 255 -8.12 32.47 -4.03
CA LEU A 255 -7.01 32.18 -4.94
C LEU A 255 -6.51 33.48 -5.55
N ASP A 256 -5.30 33.45 -6.10
CA ASP A 256 -4.73 34.56 -6.85
C ASP A 256 -5.66 34.97 -8.01
N GLY A 257 -5.81 36.28 -8.22
CA GLY A 257 -6.72 36.84 -9.23
C GLY A 257 -8.18 37.00 -8.78
N GLY A 258 -8.46 37.06 -7.48
CA GLY A 258 -9.79 37.36 -6.93
C GLY A 258 -10.82 36.24 -7.10
N ARG A 259 -10.36 35.03 -7.47
CA ARG A 259 -11.20 33.83 -7.55
C ARG A 259 -11.30 33.16 -6.20
N PHE A 260 -12.34 32.34 -6.01
CA PHE A 260 -12.53 31.56 -4.79
C PHE A 260 -12.62 30.07 -5.10
N ALA A 261 -11.86 29.27 -4.37
CA ALA A 261 -12.04 27.82 -4.33
C ALA A 261 -13.13 27.49 -3.29
N THR A 262 -14.27 27.00 -3.77
CA THR A 262 -15.39 26.57 -2.92
C THR A 262 -15.42 25.06 -2.78
N SER A 263 -15.75 24.58 -1.57
CA SER A 263 -16.14 23.18 -1.38
C SER A 263 -17.50 22.88 -2.02
N ASP A 264 -17.63 21.74 -2.70
CA ASP A 264 -18.89 21.25 -3.31
C ASP A 264 -20.04 21.16 -2.28
N LEU A 265 -19.72 20.91 -1.00
CA LEU A 265 -20.70 20.86 0.10
C LEU A 265 -21.43 22.20 0.28
N ASN A 266 -20.75 23.33 0.07
CA ASN A 266 -21.38 24.64 0.21
C ASN A 266 -22.48 24.82 -0.85
N ASP A 267 -22.28 24.34 -2.08
CA ASP A 267 -23.31 24.41 -3.13
C ASP A 267 -24.51 23.51 -2.83
N LEU A 268 -24.28 22.34 -2.24
CA LEU A 268 -25.35 21.43 -1.80
C LEU A 268 -26.15 22.05 -0.63
N TYR A 269 -25.48 22.61 0.37
CA TYR A 269 -26.17 23.33 1.47
C TYR A 269 -26.96 24.53 0.96
N ARG A 270 -26.41 25.34 0.05
CA ARG A 270 -27.11 26.47 -0.57
C ARG A 270 -28.40 26.03 -1.26
N ARG A 271 -28.37 24.91 -1.99
CA ARG A 271 -29.57 24.35 -2.63
C ARG A 271 -30.62 23.97 -1.61
N VAL A 272 -30.24 23.28 -0.52
CA VAL A 272 -31.18 22.89 0.55
C VAL A 272 -31.82 24.12 1.19
N ILE A 273 -31.02 25.12 1.58
CA ILE A 273 -31.53 26.35 2.22
C ILE A 273 -32.46 27.13 1.29
N ASN A 274 -32.09 27.30 0.01
CA ASN A 274 -32.92 27.99 -0.98
C ASN A 274 -34.28 27.30 -1.17
N ARG A 275 -34.30 25.97 -1.28
CA ARG A 275 -35.53 25.18 -1.43
C ARG A 275 -36.38 25.24 -0.17
N ASN A 276 -35.76 25.15 1.00
CA ASN A 276 -36.44 25.22 2.29
C ASN A 276 -37.11 26.60 2.49
N ASN A 277 -36.40 27.68 2.22
CA ASN A 277 -36.94 29.04 2.35
C ASN A 277 -38.06 29.33 1.34
N ARG A 278 -37.89 28.85 0.10
CA ARG A 278 -38.94 28.93 -0.93
C ARG A 278 -40.20 28.18 -0.50
N LEU A 279 -40.05 26.98 0.07
CA LEU A 279 -41.17 26.20 0.58
C LEU A 279 -41.88 26.90 1.75
N LYS A 280 -41.15 27.45 2.73
CA LYS A 280 -41.73 28.26 3.84
C LYS A 280 -42.59 29.40 3.29
N LYS A 281 -42.04 30.18 2.34
CA LYS A 281 -42.74 31.31 1.72
C LYS A 281 -43.99 30.87 0.93
N LEU A 282 -43.95 29.74 0.23
CA LEU A 282 -45.11 29.20 -0.49
C LEU A 282 -46.21 28.72 0.46
N MET A 283 -45.85 28.15 1.62
CA MET A 283 -46.81 27.74 2.65
C MET A 283 -47.46 28.96 3.33
N GLU A 284 -46.70 30.01 3.62
CA GLU A 284 -47.21 31.27 4.16
C GLU A 284 -48.23 31.95 3.21
N LEU A 285 -47.94 31.91 1.91
CA LEU A 285 -48.82 32.44 0.86
C LEU A 285 -50.00 31.52 0.52
N LYS A 286 -50.14 30.36 1.19
CA LYS A 286 -51.15 29.34 0.90
C LYS A 286 -51.26 29.00 -0.60
N ALA A 287 -50.11 28.80 -1.24
CA ALA A 287 -50.05 28.44 -2.66
C ALA A 287 -50.75 27.09 -2.95
N PRO A 288 -51.19 26.83 -4.20
CA PRO A 288 -51.83 25.57 -4.57
C PRO A 288 -51.00 24.32 -4.23
N ASP A 289 -51.67 23.24 -3.82
CA ASP A 289 -51.05 22.00 -3.36
C ASP A 289 -50.07 21.38 -4.37
N VAL A 290 -50.33 21.50 -5.68
CA VAL A 290 -49.44 20.99 -6.73
C VAL A 290 -48.05 21.62 -6.65
N ILE A 291 -48.00 22.94 -6.40
CA ILE A 291 -46.74 23.68 -6.29
C ILE A 291 -46.03 23.29 -4.99
N ILE A 292 -46.77 23.18 -3.88
CA ILE A 292 -46.21 22.77 -2.59
C ILE A 292 -45.63 21.35 -2.67
N ARG A 293 -46.34 20.40 -3.30
CA ARG A 293 -45.86 19.02 -3.51
C ARG A 293 -44.59 18.99 -4.33
N ASN A 294 -44.54 19.75 -5.43
CA ASN A 294 -43.33 19.83 -6.24
C ASN A 294 -42.14 20.41 -5.45
N GLU A 295 -42.34 21.45 -4.64
CA GLU A 295 -41.26 22.03 -3.85
C GLU A 295 -40.84 21.11 -2.68
N LYS A 296 -41.78 20.40 -2.03
CA LYS A 296 -41.47 19.33 -1.05
C LYS A 296 -40.64 18.22 -1.70
N ARG A 297 -40.99 17.79 -2.91
CA ARG A 297 -40.21 16.84 -3.71
C ARG A 297 -38.80 17.37 -3.98
N MET A 298 -38.66 18.61 -4.48
CA MET A 298 -37.35 19.21 -4.75
C MET A 298 -36.49 19.37 -3.49
N LEU A 299 -37.10 19.62 -2.32
CA LEU A 299 -36.40 19.67 -1.04
C LEU A 299 -35.87 18.28 -0.66
N GLN A 300 -36.68 17.23 -0.76
CA GLN A 300 -36.24 15.84 -0.55
C GLN A 300 -35.05 15.50 -1.45
N GLU A 301 -35.10 15.86 -2.73
CA GLU A 301 -34.01 15.63 -3.67
C GLU A 301 -32.72 16.38 -3.33
N ALA A 302 -32.84 17.63 -2.86
CA ALA A 302 -31.69 18.43 -2.46
C ALA A 302 -30.99 17.84 -1.22
N VAL A 303 -31.77 17.34 -0.26
CA VAL A 303 -31.25 16.69 0.94
C VAL A 303 -30.65 15.32 0.60
N ASP A 304 -31.30 14.53 -0.26
CA ASP A 304 -30.74 13.27 -0.76
C ASP A 304 -29.36 13.51 -1.38
N ALA A 305 -29.21 14.54 -2.21
CA ALA A 305 -27.94 14.86 -2.85
C ALA A 305 -26.86 15.38 -1.88
N LEU A 306 -27.26 16.08 -0.80
CA LEU A 306 -26.34 16.50 0.26
C LEU A 306 -25.70 15.28 0.95
N PHE A 307 -26.51 14.28 1.31
CA PHE A 307 -26.03 13.07 1.98
C PHE A 307 -25.35 12.09 1.02
N ASP A 308 -25.98 11.76 -0.11
CA ASP A 308 -25.45 10.83 -1.12
C ASP A 308 -25.99 11.14 -2.53
N ASN A 309 -25.22 11.91 -3.30
CA ASN A 309 -25.56 12.36 -4.66
C ASN A 309 -25.64 11.21 -5.70
N GLY A 310 -25.02 10.06 -5.41
CA GLY A 310 -24.91 8.94 -6.36
C GLY A 310 -26.02 7.89 -6.27
N ARG A 311 -26.81 7.86 -5.18
CA ARG A 311 -27.84 6.82 -4.97
C ARG A 311 -29.13 7.03 -5.75
N ARG A 312 -29.29 8.19 -6.38
CA ARG A 312 -30.43 8.51 -7.26
C ARG A 312 -29.94 8.66 -8.69
N GLY A 313 -30.80 8.31 -9.65
CA GLY A 313 -30.42 8.16 -11.06
C GLY A 313 -29.62 9.32 -11.64
N ARG A 314 -30.10 10.56 -11.54
CA ARG A 314 -29.40 11.74 -12.08
C ARG A 314 -28.58 12.46 -11.02
N VAL A 315 -27.26 12.30 -11.11
CA VAL A 315 -26.29 12.97 -10.24
C VAL A 315 -26.27 14.47 -10.51
N LEU A 316 -26.30 15.29 -9.45
CA LEU A 316 -26.16 16.73 -9.57
C LEU A 316 -24.71 17.09 -9.94
N ARG A 317 -24.56 17.89 -11.00
CA ARG A 317 -23.28 18.34 -11.53
C ARG A 317 -23.03 19.81 -11.21
N GLY A 318 -21.77 20.16 -10.99
CA GLY A 318 -21.31 21.54 -10.82
C GLY A 318 -21.06 22.24 -12.16
N ALA A 319 -20.49 23.45 -12.12
CA ALA A 319 -20.19 24.26 -13.31
C ALA A 319 -19.27 23.54 -14.32
N ASN A 320 -18.33 22.72 -13.84
CA ASN A 320 -17.38 21.98 -14.69
C ASN A 320 -17.95 20.63 -15.19
N ASN A 321 -19.27 20.43 -15.14
CA ASN A 321 -19.94 19.17 -15.49
C ASN A 321 -19.47 17.94 -14.68
N ARG A 322 -18.69 18.15 -13.61
CA ARG A 322 -18.28 17.11 -12.66
C ARG A 322 -19.42 16.85 -11.65
N PRO A 323 -19.62 15.60 -11.20
CA PRO A 323 -20.55 15.33 -10.10
C PRO A 323 -20.07 16.01 -8.82
N LEU A 324 -20.97 16.65 -8.08
CA LEU A 324 -20.66 17.27 -6.79
C LEU A 324 -20.39 16.18 -5.75
N LYS A 325 -19.33 16.33 -4.95
CA LYS A 325 -19.01 15.42 -3.85
C LYS A 325 -19.98 15.63 -2.67
N SER A 326 -20.66 14.55 -2.28
CA SER A 326 -21.56 14.54 -1.12
C SER A 326 -20.82 14.25 0.20
N LEU A 327 -21.55 14.31 1.33
CA LEU A 327 -21.02 13.91 2.64
C LEU A 327 -20.52 12.46 2.65
N SER A 328 -21.29 11.54 2.05
CA SER A 328 -20.90 10.13 1.93
C SER A 328 -19.62 9.95 1.12
N ASP A 329 -19.49 10.66 -0.02
CA ASP A 329 -18.33 10.57 -0.91
C ASP A 329 -17.04 11.10 -0.26
N THR A 330 -17.17 12.03 0.69
CA THR A 330 -16.03 12.56 1.45
C THR A 330 -15.48 11.50 2.41
N LEU A 331 -16.31 10.59 2.89
CA LEU A 331 -15.92 9.52 3.81
C LEU A 331 -15.45 8.25 3.08
N LYS A 332 -16.17 7.83 2.03
CA LYS A 332 -15.95 6.55 1.33
C LYS A 332 -14.94 6.66 0.18
N GLY A 333 -14.44 5.52 -0.28
CA GLY A 333 -13.58 5.41 -1.46
C GLY A 333 -12.08 5.58 -1.18
N LYS A 334 -11.25 5.48 -2.25
CA LYS A 334 -9.79 5.59 -2.15
C LYS A 334 -9.33 6.98 -1.69
N GLN A 335 -9.99 8.03 -2.20
CA GLN A 335 -9.76 9.43 -1.82
C GLN A 335 -10.60 9.88 -0.61
N GLY A 336 -11.33 8.95 0.01
CA GLY A 336 -12.14 9.24 1.20
C GLY A 336 -11.27 9.37 2.45
N ARG A 337 -11.82 10.01 3.49
CA ARG A 337 -11.06 10.29 4.72
C ARG A 337 -10.46 9.06 5.40
N PHE A 338 -11.16 7.94 5.45
CA PHE A 338 -10.67 6.74 6.12
C PHE A 338 -9.36 6.21 5.51
N ARG A 339 -9.28 6.15 4.19
CA ARG A 339 -8.11 5.57 3.51
C ARG A 339 -7.01 6.60 3.29
N GLN A 340 -7.36 7.79 2.81
CA GLN A 340 -6.35 8.76 2.39
C GLN A 340 -5.78 9.58 3.54
N ASN A 341 -6.55 9.87 4.59
CA ASN A 341 -6.15 10.84 5.64
C ASN A 341 -5.95 10.21 7.01
N LEU A 342 -6.72 9.17 7.36
CA LEU A 342 -6.54 8.49 8.65
C LEU A 342 -5.38 7.50 8.59
N LEU A 343 -5.35 6.64 7.57
CA LEU A 343 -4.27 5.68 7.35
C LEU A 343 -3.09 6.30 6.58
N GLY A 344 -3.39 7.06 5.52
CA GLY A 344 -2.39 7.86 4.82
C GLY A 344 -2.16 9.19 5.54
N LYS A 345 -1.01 9.37 6.19
CA LYS A 345 -0.62 10.67 6.74
C LYS A 345 0.70 11.09 6.14
N ARG A 346 0.76 12.34 5.70
CA ARG A 346 2.04 12.98 5.46
C ARG A 346 2.64 13.28 6.83
N VAL A 347 3.89 12.93 7.00
CA VAL A 347 4.63 13.07 8.25
C VAL A 347 5.78 14.05 8.04
N ASP A 348 5.99 14.89 9.05
CA ASP A 348 7.17 15.77 9.12
C ASP A 348 8.42 14.93 9.45
N TYR A 349 9.60 15.55 9.46
CA TYR A 349 10.88 14.85 9.68
C TYR A 349 11.12 13.69 8.71
N SER A 350 10.72 13.90 7.46
CA SER A 350 10.93 12.96 6.38
C SER A 350 11.63 13.61 5.19
N GLY A 351 12.45 12.82 4.49
CA GLY A 351 13.20 13.24 3.30
C GLY A 351 13.08 12.18 2.20
N ARG A 352 13.40 12.53 0.97
CA ARG A 352 13.50 11.57 -0.14
C ARG A 352 14.66 11.94 -1.04
N SER A 353 15.45 10.95 -1.44
CA SER A 353 16.49 11.12 -2.44
C SER A 353 16.72 9.84 -3.24
N VAL A 354 17.48 9.98 -4.34
CA VAL A 354 17.95 8.87 -5.16
C VAL A 354 18.96 8.05 -4.36
N ILE A 355 18.91 6.73 -4.51
CA ILE A 355 19.87 5.83 -3.90
C ILE A 355 21.06 5.54 -4.83
N VAL A 356 22.23 5.39 -4.24
CA VAL A 356 23.46 4.97 -4.89
C VAL A 356 24.13 3.89 -4.04
N VAL A 357 25.01 3.12 -4.66
CA VAL A 357 25.75 2.06 -3.98
C VAL A 357 26.79 2.66 -3.02
N GLY A 358 26.84 2.14 -1.78
CA GLY A 358 27.89 2.45 -0.80
C GLY A 358 28.61 1.17 -0.37
N PRO A 359 29.53 0.62 -1.18
CA PRO A 359 30.19 -0.65 -0.89
C PRO A 359 31.04 -0.60 0.39
N GLU A 360 31.56 0.56 0.76
CA GLU A 360 32.38 0.82 1.95
C GLU A 360 31.60 0.77 3.27
N LEU A 361 30.26 0.88 3.22
CA LEU A 361 29.42 0.90 4.40
C LEU A 361 29.34 -0.48 5.05
N LYS A 362 29.08 -0.52 6.36
CA LYS A 362 28.69 -1.76 7.06
C LYS A 362 27.21 -2.07 6.86
N LEU A 363 26.80 -3.29 7.14
CA LEU A 363 25.40 -3.71 6.95
C LEU A 363 24.39 -2.84 7.72
N ASN A 364 24.75 -2.37 8.93
CA ASN A 364 23.91 -1.51 9.78
C ASN A 364 23.93 -0.02 9.40
N GLN A 365 24.76 0.40 8.44
CA GLN A 365 24.98 1.82 8.14
C GLN A 365 24.33 2.24 6.82
N CYS A 366 23.96 3.51 6.74
CA CYS A 366 23.55 4.16 5.49
C CYS A 366 24.23 5.52 5.35
N GLY A 367 24.59 5.91 4.13
CA GLY A 367 25.13 7.24 3.86
C GLY A 367 24.02 8.26 3.70
N LEU A 368 23.96 9.24 4.60
CA LEU A 368 22.99 10.33 4.59
C LEU A 368 23.64 11.64 4.10
N PRO A 369 23.13 12.25 3.01
CA PRO A 369 23.57 13.55 2.53
C PRO A 369 23.56 14.63 3.62
N LYS A 370 24.68 15.34 3.79
CA LYS A 370 24.84 16.44 4.76
C LYS A 370 23.71 17.45 4.76
N LYS A 371 23.27 17.91 3.58
CA LYS A 371 22.16 18.89 3.45
C LYS A 371 20.82 18.33 3.92
N MET A 372 20.55 17.06 3.65
CA MET A 372 19.32 16.41 4.09
C MET A 372 19.35 16.18 5.60
N ALA A 373 20.49 15.71 6.13
CA ALA A 373 20.69 15.54 7.56
C ALA A 373 20.50 16.86 8.32
N LEU A 374 21.08 17.96 7.81
CA LEU A 374 20.94 19.29 8.39
C LEU A 374 19.47 19.70 8.52
N GLU A 375 18.65 19.49 7.48
CA GLU A 375 17.22 19.81 7.49
C GLU A 375 16.40 18.92 8.43
N LEU A 376 16.66 17.61 8.43
CA LEU A 376 15.88 16.67 9.22
C LEU A 376 16.19 16.80 10.73
N PHE A 377 17.43 17.11 11.10
CA PHE A 377 17.86 17.19 12.50
C PHE A 377 17.83 18.62 13.08
N LYS A 378 17.29 19.62 12.37
CA LYS A 378 17.30 21.04 12.80
C LYS A 378 16.98 21.29 14.28
N PRO A 379 15.88 20.75 14.86
CA PRO A 379 15.55 21.06 16.26
C PRO A 379 16.58 20.51 17.25
N PHE A 380 17.17 19.35 16.95
CA PHE A 380 18.21 18.74 17.77
C PHE A 380 19.50 19.54 17.74
N ILE A 381 19.86 20.06 16.56
CA ILE A 381 21.00 20.95 16.38
C ILE A 381 20.81 22.23 17.21
N TYR A 382 19.63 22.86 17.15
CA TYR A 382 19.35 24.07 17.94
C TYR A 382 19.53 23.83 19.44
N ASN A 383 18.98 22.73 19.95
CA ASN A 383 19.10 22.37 21.36
C ASN A 383 20.57 22.13 21.76
N LYS A 384 21.34 21.44 20.92
CA LYS A 384 22.77 21.18 21.20
C LYS A 384 23.65 22.43 21.10
N LEU A 385 23.36 23.34 20.19
CA LEU A 385 24.07 24.63 20.10
C LEU A 385 23.83 25.49 21.35
N GLU A 386 22.60 25.47 21.88
CA GLU A 386 22.24 26.15 23.13
C GLU A 386 22.91 25.47 24.34
N GLU A 387 22.89 24.13 24.41
CA GLU A 387 23.55 23.35 25.47
C GLU A 387 25.06 23.63 25.55
N ARG A 388 25.72 23.78 24.40
CA ARG A 388 27.16 24.14 24.32
C ARG A 388 27.44 25.62 24.61
N GLY A 389 26.41 26.46 24.79
CA GLY A 389 26.57 27.90 25.02
C GLY A 389 27.06 28.69 23.80
N LEU A 390 27.01 28.11 22.58
CA LEU A 390 27.42 28.79 21.34
C LEU A 390 26.39 29.84 20.90
N VAL A 391 25.14 29.70 21.34
CA VAL A 391 24.02 30.59 21.03
C VAL A 391 23.18 30.80 22.28
N ALA A 392 22.72 32.05 22.49
CA ALA A 392 21.85 32.40 23.61
C ALA A 392 20.36 32.33 23.25
N THR A 393 20.02 32.31 21.95
CA THR A 393 18.63 32.29 21.49
C THR A 393 18.45 31.37 20.29
N ILE A 394 17.27 30.76 20.16
CA ILE A 394 16.89 29.92 19.01
C ILE A 394 17.00 30.69 17.68
N LYS A 395 16.76 32.01 17.68
CA LYS A 395 16.87 32.84 16.48
C LYS A 395 18.31 32.91 15.97
N GLN A 396 19.29 33.07 16.87
CA GLN A 396 20.71 33.01 16.52
C GLN A 396 21.11 31.61 16.04
N ALA A 397 20.62 30.56 16.71
CA ALA A 397 20.84 29.17 16.29
C ALA A 397 20.35 28.93 14.86
N LYS A 398 19.14 29.42 14.53
CA LYS A 398 18.56 29.35 13.19
C LYS A 398 19.43 30.06 12.15
N GLU A 399 19.90 31.27 12.46
CA GLU A 399 20.76 32.03 11.55
C GLU A 399 22.11 31.33 11.32
N MET A 400 22.70 30.75 12.36
CA MET A 400 23.94 29.98 12.27
C MET A 400 23.79 28.72 11.40
N VAL A 401 22.67 27.99 11.57
CA VAL A 401 22.35 26.82 10.74
C VAL A 401 22.07 27.21 9.29
N GLU A 402 21.37 28.31 9.03
CA GLU A 402 21.13 28.82 7.68
C GLU A 402 22.44 29.24 6.97
N LYS A 403 23.40 29.80 7.73
CA LYS A 403 24.74 30.16 7.24
C LYS A 403 25.70 28.97 7.09
N GLN A 404 25.34 27.79 7.61
CA GLN A 404 26.14 26.55 7.54
C GLN A 404 27.57 26.72 8.10
N VAL A 405 27.69 27.37 9.26
CA VAL A 405 28.99 27.59 9.93
C VAL A 405 29.62 26.24 10.35
N ALA A 406 30.95 26.19 10.49
CA ALA A 406 31.71 24.97 10.76
C ALA A 406 31.22 24.22 12.01
N GLU A 407 30.94 24.93 13.10
CA GLU A 407 30.52 24.37 14.38
C GLU A 407 29.20 23.59 14.27
N VAL A 408 28.36 23.94 13.29
CA VAL A 408 27.08 23.24 13.03
C VAL A 408 27.34 21.82 12.53
N TRP A 409 28.40 21.60 11.75
CA TRP A 409 28.75 20.27 11.23
C TRP A 409 29.26 19.35 12.34
N ASP A 410 30.06 19.88 13.27
CA ASP A 410 30.55 19.14 14.43
C ASP A 410 29.40 18.71 15.35
N VAL A 411 28.45 19.62 15.59
CA VAL A 411 27.24 19.33 16.37
C VAL A 411 26.35 18.33 15.65
N LEU A 412 26.22 18.45 14.32
CA LEU A 412 25.43 17.51 13.52
C LEU A 412 26.00 16.09 13.61
N GLU A 413 27.33 15.92 13.53
CA GLU A 413 27.97 14.61 13.66
C GLU A 413 27.75 13.98 15.05
N GLU A 414 27.76 14.80 16.11
CA GLU A 414 27.41 14.34 17.47
C GLU A 414 25.94 13.89 17.56
N VAL A 415 25.01 14.71 17.05
CA VAL A 415 23.55 14.44 17.12
C VAL A 415 23.16 13.17 16.36
N ILE A 416 23.85 12.88 15.27
CA ILE A 416 23.57 11.74 14.39
C ILE A 416 24.11 10.43 14.98
N ARG A 417 25.12 10.50 15.86
CA ARG A 417 25.68 9.31 16.51
C ARG A 417 24.62 8.65 17.39
N GLU A 418 24.46 7.34 17.24
CA GLU A 418 23.43 6.53 17.94
C GLU A 418 21.98 6.94 17.68
N HIS A 419 21.72 7.76 16.65
CA HIS A 419 20.37 8.11 16.24
C HIS A 419 19.98 7.37 14.94
N PRO A 420 19.25 6.24 15.02
CA PRO A 420 18.88 5.48 13.83
C PRO A 420 17.93 6.27 12.93
N VAL A 421 17.97 5.98 11.63
CA VAL A 421 17.03 6.50 10.62
C VAL A 421 16.35 5.34 9.91
N LEU A 422 15.09 5.55 9.53
CA LEU A 422 14.30 4.54 8.81
C LEU A 422 14.34 4.82 7.31
N LEU A 423 14.82 3.85 6.53
CA LEU A 423 14.74 3.88 5.08
C LEU A 423 13.54 3.07 4.61
N ASN A 424 12.79 3.62 3.66
CA ASN A 424 11.63 2.98 3.06
C ASN A 424 11.63 3.14 1.52
N ARG A 425 11.39 2.05 0.80
CA ARG A 425 11.17 2.05 -0.65
C ARG A 425 9.70 1.80 -0.97
N ALA A 426 9.14 2.65 -1.84
CA ALA A 426 7.80 2.44 -2.38
C ALA A 426 7.89 1.61 -3.68
N PRO A 427 7.04 0.58 -3.89
CA PRO A 427 5.99 0.08 -2.99
C PRO A 427 6.52 -0.86 -1.89
N THR A 428 6.02 -0.70 -0.67
CA THR A 428 6.36 -1.58 0.46
C THR A 428 5.49 -2.86 0.42
N LEU A 429 6.08 -3.98 0.00
CA LEU A 429 5.36 -5.26 -0.16
C LEU A 429 5.36 -6.12 1.12
N HIS A 430 6.38 -5.98 1.96
CA HIS A 430 6.57 -6.75 3.19
C HIS A 430 7.35 -5.91 4.21
N ARG A 431 7.45 -6.37 5.46
CA ARG A 431 8.11 -5.62 6.54
C ARG A 431 9.56 -5.22 6.25
N LEU A 432 10.33 -6.05 5.51
CA LEU A 432 11.73 -5.76 5.16
C LEU A 432 11.90 -4.57 4.20
N GLY A 433 10.80 -4.01 3.67
CA GLY A 433 10.84 -2.78 2.88
C GLY A 433 10.98 -1.52 3.73
N ILE A 434 10.98 -1.65 5.06
CA ILE A 434 11.33 -0.61 6.02
C ILE A 434 12.40 -1.19 6.95
N GLN A 435 13.56 -0.56 7.02
CA GLN A 435 14.63 -0.96 7.94
C GLN A 435 15.29 0.27 8.55
N ALA A 436 15.82 0.10 9.76
CA ALA A 436 16.62 1.10 10.45
C ALA A 436 18.11 0.96 10.10
N PHE A 437 18.77 2.09 9.99
CA PHE A 437 20.20 2.20 9.75
C PHE A 437 20.81 3.30 10.60
N GLU A 438 22.08 3.15 10.92
CA GLU A 438 22.90 4.24 11.46
C GLU A 438 23.34 5.18 10.33
N PRO A 439 22.96 6.46 10.39
CA PRO A 439 23.37 7.44 9.40
C PRO A 439 24.87 7.79 9.50
N VAL A 440 25.57 7.70 8.36
CA VAL A 440 26.93 8.21 8.16
C VAL A 440 26.85 9.42 7.24
N LEU A 441 27.42 10.56 7.65
CA LEU A 441 27.39 11.77 6.83
C LEU A 441 28.20 11.59 5.55
N VAL A 442 27.56 11.80 4.39
CA VAL A 442 28.22 11.74 3.09
C VAL A 442 28.04 13.05 2.32
N GLU A 443 29.03 13.34 1.48
CA GLU A 443 28.97 14.44 0.52
C GLU A 443 28.03 14.11 -0.64
N GLY A 444 27.46 15.16 -1.24
CA GLY A 444 26.52 15.06 -2.35
C GLY A 444 25.06 15.10 -1.91
N LYS A 445 24.16 14.56 -2.75
CA LYS A 445 22.71 14.60 -2.56
C LYS A 445 22.04 13.23 -2.54
N ALA A 446 22.76 12.16 -2.89
CA ALA A 446 22.22 10.81 -3.00
C ALA A 446 22.46 10.00 -1.72
N ILE A 447 21.51 9.14 -1.36
CA ILE A 447 21.61 8.25 -0.20
C ILE A 447 22.47 7.05 -0.60
N ARG A 448 23.49 6.73 0.19
CA ARG A 448 24.27 5.50 -0.03
C ARG A 448 23.67 4.36 0.78
N ILE A 449 23.42 3.23 0.14
CA ILE A 449 22.92 2.03 0.82
C ILE A 449 23.86 0.85 0.62
N HIS A 450 23.81 -0.06 1.59
CA HIS A 450 24.58 -1.28 1.57
C HIS A 450 24.08 -2.24 0.46
N PRO A 451 24.96 -2.84 -0.38
CA PRO A 451 24.53 -3.70 -1.49
C PRO A 451 23.69 -4.92 -1.07
N LEU A 452 23.98 -5.51 0.10
CA LEU A 452 23.26 -6.70 0.58
C LEU A 452 21.83 -6.43 1.03
N VAL A 453 21.45 -5.17 1.29
CA VAL A 453 20.05 -4.85 1.67
C VAL A 453 19.16 -4.59 0.45
N CYS A 454 19.74 -4.44 -0.75
CA CYS A 454 19.00 -4.18 -1.98
C CYS A 454 17.99 -5.31 -2.29
N THR A 455 18.30 -6.56 -1.96
CA THR A 455 17.38 -7.70 -2.14
C THR A 455 16.14 -7.56 -1.27
N ALA A 456 16.31 -7.12 -0.01
CA ALA A 456 15.21 -6.85 0.90
C ALA A 456 14.36 -5.67 0.41
N PHE A 457 14.95 -4.57 -0.04
CA PHE A 457 14.16 -3.45 -0.58
C PHE A 457 13.60 -3.70 -1.99
N ASN A 458 14.04 -4.77 -2.65
CA ASN A 458 13.85 -5.01 -4.09
C ASN A 458 14.30 -3.80 -4.94
N ALA A 459 15.41 -3.18 -4.53
CA ALA A 459 15.92 -1.92 -5.05
C ALA A 459 17.10 -2.14 -6.00
N ASP A 460 17.18 -1.31 -7.04
CA ASP A 460 18.32 -1.18 -7.93
C ASP A 460 18.84 0.27 -7.96
N PHE A 461 19.89 0.53 -8.74
CA PHE A 461 20.58 1.81 -8.76
C PHE A 461 20.40 2.57 -10.09
N ASP A 462 19.25 2.39 -10.75
CA ASP A 462 18.95 2.98 -12.06
C ASP A 462 18.15 4.30 -11.99
N GLY A 463 17.88 4.78 -10.77
CA GLY A 463 17.08 5.99 -10.52
C GLY A 463 16.09 5.87 -9.37
N ASP A 464 16.01 4.69 -8.75
CA ASP A 464 15.23 4.42 -7.56
C ASP A 464 15.45 5.44 -6.44
N GLN A 465 14.37 5.74 -5.71
CA GLN A 465 14.35 6.71 -4.63
C GLN A 465 13.88 6.06 -3.34
N MET A 466 14.51 6.41 -2.22
CA MET A 466 14.09 6.00 -0.89
C MET A 466 13.67 7.20 -0.04
N ALA A 467 12.67 6.98 0.79
CA ALA A 467 12.25 7.93 1.81
C ALA A 467 12.96 7.64 3.13
N VAL A 468 13.44 8.69 3.79
CA VAL A 468 14.07 8.66 5.12
C VAL A 468 13.10 9.22 6.14
N HIS A 469 12.96 8.58 7.30
CA HIS A 469 12.18 9.07 8.43
C HIS A 469 12.99 9.01 9.72
N ILE A 470 12.81 9.99 10.60
CA ILE A 470 13.52 10.07 11.88
C ILE A 470 12.59 9.65 13.05
N PRO A 471 12.95 8.63 13.84
CA PRO A 471 12.27 8.31 15.10
C PRO A 471 12.59 9.37 16.16
N LEU A 472 11.57 10.09 16.64
CA LEU A 472 11.79 11.23 17.55
C LEU A 472 11.76 10.86 19.04
N SER A 473 10.92 9.90 19.45
CA SER A 473 10.82 9.52 20.86
C SER A 473 11.91 8.50 21.22
N PRO A 474 12.41 8.50 22.47
CA PRO A 474 13.39 7.51 22.92
C PRO A 474 12.90 6.07 22.72
N GLU A 475 11.62 5.80 22.94
CA GLU A 475 11.02 4.47 22.76
C GLU A 475 11.07 4.05 21.28
N ALA A 476 10.79 4.97 20.35
CA ALA A 476 10.85 4.70 18.92
C ALA A 476 12.29 4.51 18.42
N GLN A 477 13.26 5.21 19.01
CA GLN A 477 14.68 5.03 18.70
C GLN A 477 15.19 3.66 19.18
N ILE A 478 14.80 3.26 20.39
CA ILE A 478 15.11 1.93 20.93
C ILE A 478 14.42 0.85 20.09
N GLU A 479 13.13 1.01 19.76
CA GLU A 479 12.40 0.08 18.90
C GLU A 479 13.05 -0.05 17.52
N ALA A 480 13.49 1.05 16.91
CA ALA A 480 14.18 1.03 15.63
C ALA A 480 15.51 0.26 15.71
N THR A 481 16.28 0.47 16.77
CA THR A 481 17.58 -0.19 17.00
C THR A 481 17.42 -1.67 17.32
N GLU A 482 16.44 -2.02 18.16
CA GLU A 482 16.22 -3.38 18.63
C GLU A 482 15.41 -4.23 17.63
N LEU A 483 14.43 -3.70 16.92
CA LEU A 483 13.55 -4.53 16.07
C LEU A 483 13.79 -4.31 14.58
N MET A 484 14.10 -3.07 14.17
CA MET A 484 14.10 -2.68 12.76
C MET A 484 15.49 -2.58 12.13
N MET A 485 16.58 -2.64 12.92
CA MET A 485 17.94 -2.55 12.42
C MET A 485 18.21 -3.61 11.34
N SER A 486 18.85 -3.21 10.25
CA SER A 486 19.14 -4.10 9.12
C SER A 486 19.93 -5.35 9.53
N SER A 487 20.84 -5.22 10.51
CA SER A 487 21.65 -6.31 11.05
C SER A 487 20.83 -7.39 11.76
N ARG A 488 19.61 -7.10 12.24
CA ARG A 488 18.71 -8.10 12.83
C ARG A 488 17.83 -8.81 11.82
N ASN A 489 17.64 -8.19 10.65
CA ASN A 489 16.70 -8.61 9.63
C ASN A 489 17.40 -9.38 8.49
N ILE A 490 18.17 -10.43 8.86
CA ILE A 490 18.92 -11.27 7.90
C ILE A 490 18.02 -12.34 7.27
N LEU A 491 17.05 -12.87 8.02
CA LEU A 491 16.18 -13.95 7.58
C LEU A 491 14.83 -13.45 7.06
N SER A 492 14.30 -14.18 6.08
CA SER A 492 12.97 -13.97 5.53
C SER A 492 11.92 -14.43 6.54
N PRO A 493 10.93 -13.58 6.87
CA PRO A 493 9.83 -13.96 7.77
C PRO A 493 8.93 -15.06 7.20
N ALA A 494 8.93 -15.24 5.87
CA ALA A 494 8.03 -16.17 5.20
C ALA A 494 8.51 -17.63 5.22
N ASN A 495 9.83 -17.85 5.19
CA ASN A 495 10.41 -19.19 5.01
C ASN A 495 11.70 -19.43 5.81
N GLY A 496 12.18 -18.46 6.60
CA GLY A 496 13.39 -18.60 7.41
C GLY A 496 14.71 -18.64 6.61
N ALA A 497 14.66 -18.49 5.29
CA ALA A 497 15.86 -18.44 4.46
C ALA A 497 16.56 -17.08 4.59
N PRO A 498 17.90 -17.01 4.48
CA PRO A 498 18.62 -15.73 4.50
C PRO A 498 18.25 -14.88 3.27
N VAL A 499 17.97 -13.60 3.52
CA VAL A 499 17.64 -12.57 2.51
C VAL A 499 18.88 -11.75 2.16
N ALA A 500 19.72 -11.45 3.15
CA ALA A 500 21.01 -10.79 2.96
C ALA A 500 22.04 -11.81 2.45
N VAL A 501 21.91 -12.16 1.17
CA VAL A 501 22.79 -13.12 0.48
C VAL A 501 23.63 -12.34 -0.53
N PRO A 502 24.93 -12.66 -0.68
CA PRO A 502 25.75 -12.19 -1.79
C PRO A 502 24.99 -12.30 -3.12
N SER A 503 25.00 -11.22 -3.90
CA SER A 503 24.32 -11.15 -5.19
C SER A 503 25.30 -10.74 -6.29
N GLN A 504 24.99 -11.16 -7.53
CA GLN A 504 25.69 -10.75 -8.75
C GLN A 504 27.22 -10.81 -8.61
N ASP A 505 27.89 -9.67 -8.65
CA ASP A 505 29.36 -9.56 -8.71
C ASP A 505 30.05 -10.14 -7.47
N ILE A 506 29.40 -10.09 -6.30
CA ILE A 506 29.95 -10.70 -5.07
C ILE A 506 29.99 -12.22 -5.23
N VAL A 507 28.94 -12.81 -5.80
CA VAL A 507 28.90 -14.25 -6.11
C VAL A 507 29.95 -14.60 -7.15
N LEU A 508 30.09 -13.77 -8.18
CA LEU A 508 31.08 -13.97 -9.24
C LEU A 508 32.52 -13.98 -8.68
N GLY A 509 32.86 -13.04 -7.79
CA GLY A 509 34.17 -12.99 -7.15
C GLY A 509 34.45 -14.21 -6.26
N CYS A 510 33.47 -14.63 -5.45
CA CYS A 510 33.58 -15.84 -4.63
C CYS A 510 33.69 -17.12 -5.49
N TYR A 511 32.91 -17.22 -6.56
CA TYR A 511 32.99 -18.33 -7.50
C TYR A 511 34.36 -18.38 -8.19
N TYR A 512 34.85 -17.23 -8.66
CA TYR A 512 36.17 -17.11 -9.26
C TYR A 512 37.26 -17.61 -8.30
N LEU A 513 37.26 -17.15 -7.04
CA LEU A 513 38.20 -17.60 -6.01
C LEU A 513 38.16 -19.11 -5.75
N THR A 514 36.97 -19.72 -5.77
CA THR A 514 36.82 -21.14 -5.42
C THR A 514 37.06 -22.10 -6.59
N LYS A 515 37.25 -21.57 -7.80
CA LYS A 515 37.54 -22.32 -9.03
C LYS A 515 39.02 -22.73 -9.12
N ALA A 516 39.28 -23.88 -9.74
CA ALA A 516 40.62 -24.38 -10.01
C ALA A 516 40.99 -24.17 -11.49
N LYS A 517 42.24 -23.79 -11.77
CA LYS A 517 42.79 -23.69 -13.13
C LYS A 517 43.88 -24.76 -13.34
N PRO A 518 43.64 -25.80 -14.15
CA PRO A 518 44.66 -26.79 -14.50
C PRO A 518 45.82 -26.12 -15.27
N GLY A 519 47.06 -26.53 -15.03
CA GLY A 519 48.24 -26.01 -15.73
C GLY A 519 48.69 -24.60 -15.30
N ALA A 520 48.20 -24.10 -14.16
CA ALA A 520 48.57 -22.79 -13.63
C ALA A 520 49.98 -22.80 -13.00
N LYS A 521 50.64 -21.62 -12.96
CA LYS A 521 51.99 -21.50 -12.40
C LYS A 521 52.04 -22.00 -10.94
N GLY A 522 52.94 -22.94 -10.68
CA GLY A 522 53.20 -23.48 -9.33
C GLY A 522 52.26 -24.62 -8.89
N GLU A 523 51.58 -25.28 -9.84
CA GLU A 523 50.70 -26.42 -9.58
C GLU A 523 51.38 -27.56 -8.78
N GLY A 524 50.66 -28.13 -7.82
CA GLY A 524 51.08 -29.32 -7.07
C GLY A 524 52.09 -29.06 -5.94
N ARG A 525 52.51 -27.79 -5.73
CA ARG A 525 53.36 -27.39 -4.61
C ARG A 525 52.67 -27.63 -3.26
N ALA A 526 53.47 -28.01 -2.27
CA ALA A 526 53.01 -28.28 -0.91
C ALA A 526 53.37 -27.12 0.03
N PHE A 527 52.42 -26.69 0.84
CA PHE A 527 52.58 -25.59 1.81
C PHE A 527 52.25 -26.06 3.23
N ALA A 528 52.97 -25.50 4.21
CA ALA A 528 52.86 -25.88 5.61
C ALA A 528 51.76 -25.11 6.36
N GLY A 529 51.44 -23.90 5.92
CA GLY A 529 50.40 -23.04 6.49
C GLY A 529 49.79 -22.05 5.49
N LEU A 530 48.80 -21.27 5.95
CA LEU A 530 48.09 -20.28 5.14
C LEU A 530 49.00 -19.10 4.77
N ASP A 531 49.84 -18.64 5.70
CA ASP A 531 50.74 -17.49 5.51
C ASP A 531 51.77 -17.75 4.41
N ASP A 532 52.29 -18.98 4.31
CA ASP A 532 53.22 -19.38 3.25
C ASP A 532 52.57 -19.28 1.86
N VAL A 533 51.28 -19.59 1.76
CA VAL A 533 50.52 -19.52 0.50
C VAL A 533 50.33 -18.06 0.08
N VAL A 534 49.99 -17.18 1.02
CA VAL A 534 49.82 -15.74 0.77
C VAL A 534 51.16 -15.13 0.35
N LEU A 535 52.25 -15.44 1.05
CA LEU A 535 53.59 -14.96 0.72
C LEU A 535 54.05 -15.43 -0.66
N ALA A 536 53.77 -16.69 -1.01
CA ALA A 536 54.09 -17.23 -2.33
C ALA A 536 53.25 -16.60 -3.47
N LEU A 537 52.01 -16.19 -3.18
CA LEU A 537 51.17 -15.45 -4.12
C LEU A 537 51.71 -14.03 -4.32
N GLU A 538 52.07 -13.32 -3.24
CA GLU A 538 52.64 -11.96 -3.30
C GLU A 538 53.99 -11.92 -4.01
N ALA A 539 54.82 -12.97 -3.83
CA ALA A 539 56.08 -13.14 -4.55
C ALA A 539 55.90 -13.48 -6.05
N GLY A 540 54.65 -13.66 -6.53
CA GLY A 540 54.35 -14.02 -7.92
C GLY A 540 54.79 -15.44 -8.30
N ALA A 541 55.03 -16.31 -7.31
CA ALA A 541 55.41 -17.71 -7.52
C ALA A 541 54.21 -18.61 -7.81
N LEU A 542 53.00 -18.18 -7.43
CA LEU A 542 51.71 -18.84 -7.66
C LEU A 542 50.73 -17.92 -8.40
N GLU A 543 49.73 -18.49 -9.06
CA GLU A 543 48.52 -17.78 -9.50
C GLU A 543 47.36 -18.00 -8.51
N THR A 544 46.38 -17.10 -8.51
CA THR A 544 45.21 -17.16 -7.60
C THR A 544 44.41 -18.47 -7.70
N LEU A 545 44.36 -19.08 -8.89
CA LEU A 545 43.57 -20.28 -9.17
C LEU A 545 44.41 -21.56 -9.19
N THR A 546 45.69 -21.49 -8.80
CA THR A 546 46.61 -22.63 -8.83
C THR A 546 46.17 -23.72 -7.85
N PRO A 547 46.04 -24.98 -8.30
CA PRO A 547 45.86 -26.14 -7.43
C PRO A 547 47.12 -26.42 -6.59
N ILE A 548 46.96 -26.50 -5.27
CA ILE A 548 48.03 -26.68 -4.29
C ILE A 548 47.70 -27.78 -3.27
N ARG A 549 48.73 -28.26 -2.59
CA ARG A 549 48.61 -29.17 -1.45
C ARG A 549 48.85 -28.41 -0.16
N LEU A 550 47.86 -28.32 0.71
CA LEU A 550 47.97 -27.62 1.99
C LEU A 550 47.95 -28.63 3.14
N ARG A 551 48.89 -28.54 4.06
CA ARG A 551 48.79 -29.25 5.34
C ARG A 551 47.82 -28.48 6.25
N TYR A 552 46.69 -29.07 6.58
CA TYR A 552 45.65 -28.44 7.39
C TYR A 552 45.33 -29.27 8.64
N THR A 553 45.08 -28.57 9.74
CA THR A 553 44.67 -29.11 11.03
C THR A 553 43.45 -28.33 11.50
N GLY A 554 42.33 -29.01 11.71
CA GLY A 554 41.07 -28.39 12.10
C GLY A 554 39.84 -29.11 11.56
N GLU A 555 38.70 -28.42 11.60
CA GLU A 555 37.46 -28.90 10.99
C GLU A 555 37.50 -28.65 9.48
N LEU A 556 37.23 -29.68 8.69
CA LEU A 556 37.22 -29.68 7.23
C LEU A 556 35.83 -30.10 6.75
N GLN A 557 35.26 -29.27 5.88
CA GLN A 557 34.05 -29.57 5.13
C GLN A 557 34.43 -29.75 3.66
N ASP A 558 34.46 -31.00 3.20
CA ASP A 558 34.85 -31.33 1.83
C ASP A 558 33.61 -31.55 0.96
N LEU A 559 33.29 -30.54 0.16
CA LEU A 559 32.17 -30.57 -0.79
C LEU A 559 32.50 -31.37 -2.05
N THR A 560 33.77 -31.74 -2.28
CA THR A 560 34.15 -32.54 -3.46
C THR A 560 33.75 -34.01 -3.33
N VAL A 561 33.50 -34.47 -2.11
CA VAL A 561 33.10 -35.85 -1.79
C VAL A 561 31.58 -35.96 -1.55
N ALA A 562 30.89 -34.82 -1.39
CA ALA A 562 29.45 -34.76 -1.16
C ALA A 562 28.64 -35.20 -2.40
N ARG A 563 27.44 -35.77 -2.17
CA ARG A 563 26.51 -36.11 -3.27
C ARG A 563 25.97 -34.88 -3.99
N ASP A 564 25.77 -33.78 -3.27
CA ASP A 564 25.45 -32.44 -3.81
C ASP A 564 26.61 -31.52 -3.40
N ASP A 565 27.38 -31.06 -4.38
CA ASP A 565 28.55 -30.19 -4.21
C ASP A 565 28.17 -28.78 -3.73
N GLN A 566 26.88 -28.47 -3.68
CA GLN A 566 26.33 -27.21 -3.20
C GLN A 566 25.59 -27.35 -1.86
N ASP A 567 25.45 -28.55 -1.28
CA ASP A 567 24.76 -28.78 -0.01
C ASP A 567 25.67 -28.60 1.22
N VAL A 568 26.01 -27.34 1.52
CA VAL A 568 26.86 -26.94 2.64
C VAL A 568 26.18 -27.22 3.99
N LEU A 569 24.85 -27.24 4.05
CA LEU A 569 24.14 -27.44 5.32
C LEU A 569 24.26 -28.88 5.83
N HIS A 570 24.14 -29.88 4.96
CA HIS A 570 24.05 -31.28 5.34
C HIS A 570 25.36 -32.06 5.12
N THR A 571 26.39 -31.42 4.57
CA THR A 571 27.71 -32.05 4.41
C THR A 571 28.39 -32.22 5.76
N ASP A 572 28.85 -33.44 6.03
CA ASP A 572 29.54 -33.82 7.26
C ASP A 572 30.85 -33.04 7.45
N VAL A 573 31.10 -32.60 8.68
CA VAL A 573 32.33 -31.93 9.07
C VAL A 573 33.29 -32.96 9.66
N GLN A 574 34.44 -33.13 9.02
CA GLN A 574 35.48 -34.04 9.50
C GLN A 574 36.53 -33.26 10.27
N ARG A 575 36.88 -33.68 11.49
CA ARG A 575 38.02 -33.15 12.22
C ARG A 575 39.28 -33.86 11.76
N VAL A 576 40.27 -33.09 11.30
CA VAL A 576 41.49 -33.62 10.69
C VAL A 576 42.73 -33.03 11.34
N GLU A 577 43.73 -33.87 11.57
CA GLU A 577 45.01 -33.49 12.14
C GLU A 577 46.13 -33.76 11.15
N ASN A 578 46.92 -32.73 10.80
CA ASN A 578 48.07 -32.80 9.90
C ASN A 578 47.81 -33.49 8.55
N ARG A 579 46.58 -33.40 8.03
CA ARG A 579 46.22 -34.00 6.74
C ARG A 579 46.60 -33.06 5.61
N ILE A 580 47.20 -33.61 4.56
CA ILE A 580 47.44 -32.88 3.32
C ILE A 580 46.14 -32.90 2.52
N ILE A 581 45.56 -31.72 2.32
CA ILE A 581 44.35 -31.52 1.51
C ILE A 581 44.72 -30.95 0.15
N ASN A 582 44.02 -31.40 -0.89
CA ASN A 582 44.10 -30.79 -2.22
C ASN A 582 43.14 -29.60 -2.26
N THR A 583 43.68 -28.39 -2.41
CA THR A 583 42.90 -27.16 -2.42
C THR A 583 43.45 -26.18 -3.46
N THR A 584 42.90 -24.97 -3.54
CA THR A 584 43.42 -23.91 -4.41
C THR A 584 43.86 -22.71 -3.58
N VAL A 585 44.77 -21.90 -4.11
CA VAL A 585 45.18 -20.64 -3.47
C VAL A 585 43.96 -19.75 -3.17
N GLY A 586 43.01 -19.66 -4.10
CA GLY A 586 41.79 -18.89 -3.92
C GLY A 586 40.85 -19.44 -2.84
N ARG A 587 40.76 -20.77 -2.65
CA ARG A 587 40.01 -21.37 -1.52
C ARG A 587 40.66 -21.08 -0.18
N VAL A 588 41.99 -21.05 -0.12
CA VAL A 588 42.74 -20.65 1.07
C VAL A 588 42.40 -19.21 1.47
N ILE A 589 42.42 -18.30 0.51
CA ILE A 589 42.03 -16.89 0.71
C ILE A 589 40.56 -16.79 1.13
N PHE A 590 39.67 -17.52 0.47
CA PHE A 590 38.25 -17.54 0.81
C PHE A 590 38.01 -17.94 2.27
N ASN A 591 38.66 -19.02 2.72
CA ASN A 591 38.55 -19.51 4.09
C ASN A 591 39.18 -18.55 5.11
N SER A 592 40.18 -17.75 4.73
CA SER A 592 40.73 -16.71 5.62
C SER A 592 39.74 -15.59 5.96
N ALA A 593 38.73 -15.38 5.11
CA ALA A 593 37.67 -14.40 5.33
C ALA A 593 36.50 -14.96 6.16
N LEU A 594 36.47 -16.26 6.44
CA LEU A 594 35.45 -16.88 7.27
C LEU A 594 35.73 -16.67 8.77
N PRO A 595 34.69 -16.72 9.62
CA PRO A 595 34.85 -16.56 11.06
C PRO A 595 35.81 -17.59 11.68
N LYS A 596 36.53 -17.19 12.74
CA LYS A 596 37.42 -18.09 13.47
C LYS A 596 36.62 -19.28 14.04
N GLY A 597 37.12 -20.50 13.80
CA GLY A 597 36.47 -21.74 14.21
C GLY A 597 35.33 -22.20 13.28
N PHE A 598 35.12 -21.55 12.14
CA PHE A 598 34.26 -22.09 11.08
C PHE A 598 35.02 -23.21 10.32
N PRO A 599 34.36 -24.29 9.89
CA PRO A 599 35.03 -25.37 9.15
C PRO A 599 35.63 -24.86 7.84
N TYR A 600 36.77 -25.42 7.45
CA TYR A 600 37.40 -25.13 6.16
C TYR A 600 36.54 -25.68 5.04
N VAL A 601 36.00 -24.81 4.19
CA VAL A 601 35.13 -25.19 3.07
C VAL A 601 35.99 -25.46 1.84
N ASN A 602 36.07 -26.72 1.44
CA ASN A 602 36.78 -27.14 0.23
C ASN A 602 35.79 -27.56 -0.86
N GLY A 603 35.56 -26.68 -1.83
CA GLY A 603 34.66 -26.92 -2.96
C GLY A 603 34.46 -25.69 -3.83
N MET A 604 33.74 -25.85 -4.93
CA MET A 604 33.31 -24.73 -5.77
C MET A 604 31.99 -24.18 -5.21
N LEU A 605 31.96 -22.88 -4.90
CA LEU A 605 30.78 -22.26 -4.31
C LEU A 605 30.01 -21.46 -5.36
N LYS A 606 28.82 -21.94 -5.70
CA LYS A 606 27.83 -21.20 -6.50
C LYS A 606 26.93 -20.38 -5.57
N LYS A 607 26.00 -19.60 -6.14
CA LYS A 607 25.02 -18.81 -5.36
C LYS A 607 24.28 -19.63 -4.30
N LYS A 608 23.85 -20.86 -4.64
CA LYS A 608 23.17 -21.79 -3.72
C LYS A 608 24.06 -22.17 -2.53
N GLY A 609 25.30 -22.57 -2.81
CA GLY A 609 26.28 -22.91 -1.77
C GLY A 609 26.58 -21.72 -0.85
N LEU A 610 26.73 -20.51 -1.39
CA LEU A 610 26.92 -19.29 -0.57
C LEU A 610 25.71 -18.97 0.31
N GLN A 611 24.49 -19.15 -0.21
CA GLN A 611 23.27 -18.95 0.59
C GLN A 611 23.22 -19.91 1.78
N GLN A 612 23.53 -21.17 1.54
CA GLN A 612 23.56 -22.19 2.59
C GLN A 612 24.71 -21.99 3.58
N LEU A 613 25.86 -21.49 3.12
CA LEU A 613 26.98 -21.12 3.97
C LEU A 613 26.59 -20.03 4.98
N VAL A 614 25.86 -19.00 4.54
CA VAL A 614 25.33 -17.95 5.43
C VAL A 614 24.33 -18.54 6.41
N GLN A 615 23.45 -19.43 5.94
CA GLN A 615 22.47 -20.09 6.80
C GLN A 615 23.13 -20.98 7.87
N ARG A 616 24.17 -21.73 7.51
CA ARG A 616 24.98 -22.53 8.44
C ARG A 616 25.64 -21.63 9.49
N CYS A 617 26.27 -20.54 9.08
CA CYS A 617 26.89 -19.58 10.01
C CYS A 617 25.88 -19.03 11.02
N TYR A 618 24.67 -18.70 10.55
CA TYR A 618 23.61 -18.19 11.41
C TYR A 618 23.16 -19.23 12.46
N LEU A 619 22.99 -20.49 12.07
CA LEU A 619 22.58 -21.57 12.96
C LEU A 619 23.68 -21.94 13.97
N ASP A 620 24.94 -22.02 13.53
CA ASP A 620 26.05 -22.50 14.35
C ASP A 620 26.65 -21.40 15.25
N ARG A 621 26.69 -20.14 14.77
CA ARG A 621 27.46 -19.04 15.39
C ARG A 621 26.64 -17.79 15.69
N GLY A 622 25.35 -17.77 15.36
CA GLY A 622 24.43 -16.70 15.68
C GLY A 622 24.55 -15.45 14.78
N LEU A 623 23.82 -14.40 15.17
CA LEU A 623 23.57 -13.21 14.34
C LEU A 623 24.84 -12.37 14.09
N GLN A 624 25.55 -11.99 15.15
CA GLN A 624 26.66 -11.02 15.07
C GLN A 624 27.79 -11.51 14.16
N THR A 625 28.22 -12.75 14.37
CA THR A 625 29.25 -13.42 13.55
C THR A 625 28.83 -13.51 12.08
N THR A 626 27.54 -13.74 11.82
CA THR A 626 27.01 -13.80 10.45
C THR A 626 27.09 -12.44 9.75
N VAL A 627 26.79 -11.34 10.44
CA VAL A 627 26.90 -9.98 9.87
C VAL A 627 28.35 -9.65 9.51
N GLU A 628 29.29 -9.95 10.41
CA GLU A 628 30.73 -9.74 10.17
C GLU A 628 31.22 -10.56 8.97
N MET A 629 30.78 -11.82 8.87
CA MET A 629 31.06 -12.68 7.73
C MET A 629 30.48 -12.12 6.43
N LEU A 630 29.25 -11.61 6.44
CA LEU A 630 28.63 -11.02 5.24
C LEU A 630 29.40 -9.79 4.74
N ASP A 631 29.84 -8.92 5.64
CA ASP A 631 30.67 -7.77 5.29
C ASP A 631 32.05 -8.19 4.74
N ALA A 632 32.66 -9.23 5.32
CA ALA A 632 33.92 -9.80 4.84
C ALA A 632 33.77 -10.43 3.45
N LEU A 633 32.72 -11.24 3.24
CA LEU A 633 32.40 -11.87 1.95
C LEU A 633 32.13 -10.82 0.86
N LYS A 634 31.43 -9.74 1.20
CA LYS A 634 31.20 -8.61 0.29
C LYS A 634 32.52 -7.98 -0.16
N ASN A 635 33.37 -7.58 0.80
CA ASN A 635 34.63 -6.90 0.52
C ASN A 635 35.57 -7.79 -0.33
N MET A 636 35.66 -9.07 0.03
CA MET A 636 36.42 -10.06 -0.73
C MET A 636 35.83 -10.26 -2.13
N GLY A 637 34.53 -10.49 -2.24
CA GLY A 637 33.84 -10.71 -3.51
C GLY A 637 34.08 -9.57 -4.50
N PHE A 638 33.91 -8.31 -4.07
CA PHE A 638 34.21 -7.16 -4.93
C PHE A 638 35.68 -7.07 -5.33
N THR A 639 36.60 -7.25 -4.38
CA THR A 639 38.05 -7.16 -4.65
C THR A 639 38.48 -8.19 -5.71
N TYR A 640 38.04 -9.44 -5.56
CA TYR A 640 38.43 -10.50 -6.48
C TYR A 640 37.62 -10.53 -7.79
N ALA A 641 36.40 -10.00 -7.79
CA ALA A 641 35.67 -9.72 -9.03
C ALA A 641 36.37 -8.63 -9.87
N THR A 642 36.95 -7.61 -9.23
CA THR A 642 37.76 -6.61 -9.95
C THR A 642 39.09 -7.21 -10.43
N LYS A 643 39.80 -7.97 -9.58
CA LYS A 643 41.08 -8.60 -9.94
C LYS A 643 40.95 -9.65 -11.04
N SER A 644 39.80 -10.32 -11.16
CA SER A 644 39.58 -11.32 -12.22
C SER A 644 39.55 -10.68 -13.62
N GLY A 645 39.28 -9.38 -13.72
CA GLY A 645 39.27 -8.63 -14.99
C GLY A 645 38.25 -9.18 -16.00
N MET A 646 37.22 -9.88 -15.53
CA MET A 646 36.25 -10.54 -16.41
C MET A 646 35.43 -9.49 -17.16
N SER A 647 35.43 -9.60 -18.48
CA SER A 647 34.65 -8.77 -19.39
C SER A 647 33.83 -9.68 -20.31
N ILE A 648 32.84 -9.13 -21.02
CA ILE A 648 32.05 -9.87 -22.00
C ILE A 648 32.35 -9.30 -23.38
N GLY A 649 32.90 -10.12 -24.26
CA GLY A 649 33.06 -9.85 -25.68
C GLY A 649 32.01 -10.56 -26.52
N ILE A 650 31.89 -10.15 -27.80
CA ILE A 650 31.02 -10.83 -28.77
C ILE A 650 31.52 -12.24 -29.12
N GLU A 651 32.82 -12.48 -29.01
CA GLU A 651 33.45 -13.77 -29.30
C GLU A 651 33.15 -14.83 -28.24
N ASP A 652 32.87 -14.40 -27.01
CA ASP A 652 32.51 -15.29 -25.89
C ASP A 652 31.16 -15.99 -26.11
N LEU A 653 30.30 -15.43 -26.98
CA LEU A 653 28.99 -15.97 -27.33
C LEU A 653 29.10 -17.10 -28.36
N ILE A 654 29.68 -18.23 -27.98
CA ILE A 654 29.97 -19.36 -28.88
C ILE A 654 28.68 -19.92 -29.51
N ILE A 655 28.63 -19.91 -30.84
CA ILE A 655 27.56 -20.56 -31.61
C ILE A 655 28.01 -22.00 -31.90
N PRO A 656 27.21 -23.03 -31.58
CA PRO A 656 27.61 -24.41 -31.82
C PRO A 656 27.62 -24.72 -33.32
N GLU A 657 28.68 -25.37 -33.81
CA GLU A 657 28.81 -25.77 -35.23
C GLU A 657 27.67 -26.69 -35.68
N SER A 658 27.17 -27.53 -34.76
CA SER A 658 26.03 -28.42 -34.99
C SER A 658 24.70 -27.70 -35.24
N LYS A 659 24.61 -26.38 -34.98
CA LYS A 659 23.38 -25.58 -35.19
C LYS A 659 22.87 -25.68 -36.63
N GLY A 660 23.76 -25.56 -37.62
CA GLY A 660 23.39 -25.59 -39.03
C GLY A 660 22.74 -26.91 -39.42
N GLN A 661 23.36 -28.02 -38.99
CA GLN A 661 22.87 -29.37 -39.25
C GLN A 661 21.55 -29.67 -38.51
N LEU A 662 21.44 -29.31 -37.23
CA LEU A 662 20.21 -29.48 -36.45
C LEU A 662 19.03 -28.69 -37.02
N SER A 663 19.29 -27.47 -37.50
CA SER A 663 18.27 -26.61 -38.12
C SER A 663 17.82 -27.14 -39.49
N ALA A 664 18.71 -27.76 -40.25
CA ALA A 664 18.39 -28.40 -41.53
C ALA A 664 17.54 -29.67 -41.30
N ASN A 665 17.95 -30.55 -40.39
CA ASN A 665 17.21 -31.76 -40.04
C ASN A 665 15.78 -31.43 -39.57
N ALA A 666 15.63 -30.41 -38.73
CA ALA A 666 14.32 -29.93 -38.28
C ALA A 666 13.42 -29.47 -39.44
N ARG A 667 14.01 -28.80 -40.43
CA ARG A 667 13.28 -28.34 -41.62
C ARG A 667 12.79 -29.53 -42.44
N ASP A 668 13.63 -30.55 -42.63
CA ASP A 668 13.26 -31.76 -43.38
C ASP A 668 12.16 -32.55 -42.67
N GLU A 669 12.19 -32.62 -41.34
CA GLU A 669 11.11 -33.22 -40.56
C GLU A 669 9.79 -32.44 -40.70
N VAL A 670 9.84 -31.12 -40.67
CA VAL A 670 8.63 -30.28 -40.88
C VAL A 670 8.07 -30.47 -42.29
N ILE A 671 8.91 -30.59 -43.31
CA ILE A 671 8.47 -30.87 -44.70
C ILE A 671 7.77 -32.23 -44.78
N LYS A 672 8.28 -33.27 -44.11
CA LYS A 672 7.61 -34.58 -44.04
C LYS A 672 6.24 -34.48 -43.36
N VAL A 673 6.12 -33.69 -42.29
CA VAL A 673 4.85 -33.45 -41.60
C VAL A 673 3.86 -32.70 -42.51
N GLU A 674 4.34 -31.72 -43.30
CA GLU A 674 3.51 -31.04 -44.29
C GLU A 674 3.06 -31.97 -45.42
N GLN A 675 3.92 -32.86 -45.91
CA GLN A 675 3.56 -33.87 -46.91
C GLN A 675 2.47 -34.82 -46.38
N GLN A 676 2.61 -35.32 -45.15
CA GLN A 676 1.58 -36.16 -44.51
C GLN A 676 0.22 -35.45 -44.41
N TYR A 677 0.23 -34.14 -44.20
CA TYR A 677 -0.99 -33.33 -44.18
C TYR A 677 -1.61 -33.20 -45.58
N LEU A 678 -0.80 -32.96 -46.61
CA LEU A 678 -1.26 -32.88 -48.01
C LEU A 678 -1.81 -34.22 -48.52
N GLU A 679 -1.25 -35.34 -48.05
CA GLU A 679 -1.72 -36.70 -48.34
C GLU A 679 -2.98 -37.09 -47.53
N GLY A 680 -3.43 -36.24 -46.60
CA GLY A 680 -4.61 -36.48 -45.78
C GLY A 680 -4.40 -37.47 -44.62
N ALA A 681 -3.16 -37.85 -44.32
CA ALA A 681 -2.83 -38.80 -43.25
C ALA A 681 -2.91 -38.20 -41.84
N ILE A 682 -2.85 -36.86 -41.70
CA ILE A 682 -2.96 -36.16 -40.42
C ILE A 682 -3.91 -34.95 -40.52
N THR A 683 -4.48 -34.57 -39.38
CA THR A 683 -5.31 -33.36 -39.28
C THR A 683 -4.46 -32.09 -39.14
N ASN A 684 -5.04 -30.91 -39.42
CA ASN A 684 -4.31 -29.63 -39.26
C ASN A 684 -3.89 -29.35 -37.81
N GLY A 685 -4.68 -29.79 -36.83
CA GLY A 685 -4.33 -29.66 -35.41
C GLY A 685 -3.14 -30.54 -35.02
N GLU A 686 -3.08 -31.77 -35.54
CA GLU A 686 -1.92 -32.66 -35.33
C GLU A 686 -0.68 -32.17 -36.06
N ARG A 687 -0.83 -31.64 -37.29
CA ARG A 687 0.25 -30.95 -38.03
C ARG A 687 0.84 -29.84 -37.17
N TYR A 688 0.00 -28.93 -36.67
CA TYR A 688 0.40 -27.80 -35.83
C TYR A 688 1.18 -28.26 -34.58
N ASN A 689 0.65 -29.23 -33.84
CA ASN A 689 1.29 -29.75 -32.63
C ASN A 689 2.62 -30.46 -32.92
N LYS A 690 2.70 -31.25 -34.01
CA LYS A 690 3.95 -31.91 -34.43
C LYS A 690 5.02 -30.90 -34.82
N VAL A 691 4.67 -29.86 -35.59
CA VAL A 691 5.61 -28.80 -35.98
C VAL A 691 6.18 -28.07 -34.76
N ILE A 692 5.33 -27.75 -33.77
CA ILE A 692 5.77 -27.13 -32.52
C ILE A 692 6.70 -28.06 -31.74
N ALA A 693 6.39 -29.34 -31.64
CA ALA A 693 7.22 -30.31 -30.93
C ALA A 693 8.61 -30.43 -31.54
N VAL A 694 8.71 -30.55 -32.88
CA VAL A 694 9.99 -30.61 -33.60
C VAL A 694 10.84 -29.39 -33.32
N TRP A 695 10.27 -28.18 -33.43
CA TRP A 695 11.02 -26.95 -33.17
C TRP A 695 11.40 -26.75 -31.71
N SER A 696 10.57 -27.20 -30.77
CA SER A 696 10.88 -27.13 -29.34
C SER A 696 12.07 -28.03 -28.99
N ASP A 697 12.05 -29.28 -29.45
CA ASP A 697 13.13 -30.26 -29.22
C ASP A 697 14.46 -29.79 -29.83
N VAL A 698 14.44 -29.29 -31.07
CA VAL A 698 15.64 -28.77 -31.74
C VAL A 698 16.20 -27.54 -31.01
N THR A 699 15.33 -26.67 -30.51
CA THR A 699 15.74 -25.49 -29.72
C THR A 699 16.47 -25.90 -28.43
N GLU A 700 16.03 -26.98 -27.78
CA GLU A 700 16.70 -27.52 -26.59
C GLU A 700 18.02 -28.22 -26.95
N LYS A 701 18.05 -29.04 -28.00
CA LYS A 701 19.28 -29.70 -28.49
C LYS A 701 20.38 -28.70 -28.85
N ILE A 702 20.04 -27.59 -29.50
CA ILE A 702 21.00 -26.51 -29.80
C ILE A 702 21.51 -25.85 -28.53
N ALA A 703 20.63 -25.62 -27.54
CA ALA A 703 21.04 -25.06 -26.26
C ALA A 703 22.01 -25.99 -25.53
N ASP A 704 21.72 -27.29 -25.49
CA ASP A 704 22.58 -28.29 -24.83
C ASP A 704 23.93 -28.45 -25.53
N ALA A 705 23.95 -28.46 -26.86
CA ALA A 705 25.20 -28.51 -27.62
C ALA A 705 26.09 -27.29 -27.33
N MET A 706 25.49 -26.09 -27.26
CA MET A 706 26.19 -24.85 -26.91
C MET A 706 26.80 -24.93 -25.50
N PHE A 707 26.03 -25.38 -24.50
CA PHE A 707 26.53 -25.49 -23.11
C PHE A 707 27.63 -26.54 -22.96
N LYS A 708 27.50 -27.70 -23.63
CA LYS A 708 28.55 -28.74 -23.62
C LYS A 708 29.86 -28.24 -24.21
N GLU A 709 29.81 -27.45 -25.29
CA GLU A 709 31.00 -26.87 -25.89
C GLU A 709 31.66 -25.83 -24.97
N MET A 710 30.86 -24.99 -24.28
CA MET A 710 31.37 -24.06 -23.28
C MET A 710 32.00 -24.78 -22.07
N GLU A 711 31.36 -25.84 -21.58
CA GLU A 711 31.84 -26.65 -20.46
C GLU A 711 33.14 -27.38 -20.79
N ARG A 712 33.26 -27.95 -22.01
CA ARG A 712 34.48 -28.58 -22.47
C ARG A 712 35.66 -27.61 -22.49
N ARG A 713 35.49 -26.40 -23.02
CA ARG A 713 36.54 -25.37 -23.04
C ARG A 713 36.93 -24.93 -21.63
N ASP A 714 35.96 -24.89 -20.72
CA ASP A 714 36.19 -24.57 -19.32
C ASP A 714 37.06 -25.63 -18.62
N GLN A 715 36.80 -26.93 -18.89
CA GLN A 715 37.63 -28.05 -18.39
C GLN A 715 39.05 -28.03 -18.95
N GLU A 716 39.23 -27.58 -20.19
CA GLU A 716 40.54 -27.37 -20.84
C GLU A 716 41.29 -26.13 -20.30
N GLY A 717 40.73 -25.41 -19.33
CA GLY A 717 41.34 -24.24 -18.68
C GLY A 717 41.12 -22.92 -19.43
N LYS A 718 40.29 -22.90 -20.49
CA LYS A 718 39.90 -21.69 -21.22
C LYS A 718 38.57 -21.16 -20.68
N PHE A 719 38.68 -20.25 -19.71
CA PHE A 719 37.52 -19.67 -19.04
C PHE A 719 36.69 -18.78 -19.98
N ASN A 720 35.41 -19.12 -20.14
CA ASN A 720 34.45 -18.27 -20.83
C ASN A 720 33.67 -17.42 -19.79
N PRO A 721 33.72 -16.08 -19.86
CA PRO A 721 33.02 -15.20 -18.93
C PRO A 721 31.50 -15.40 -18.90
N VAL A 722 30.86 -15.61 -20.06
CA VAL A 722 29.40 -15.81 -20.17
C VAL A 722 28.99 -17.10 -19.49
N TYR A 723 29.77 -18.17 -19.67
CA TYR A 723 29.53 -19.44 -19.01
C TYR A 723 29.67 -19.32 -17.49
N ILE A 724 30.75 -18.68 -17.01
CA ILE A 724 31.00 -18.49 -15.59
C ILE A 724 29.89 -17.68 -14.92
N MET A 725 29.38 -16.62 -15.55
CA MET A 725 28.26 -15.84 -15.00
C MET A 725 26.98 -16.67 -14.86
N ALA A 726 26.74 -17.57 -15.81
CA ALA A 726 25.59 -18.49 -15.78
C ALA A 726 25.76 -19.60 -14.73
N ASP A 727 26.90 -20.27 -14.73
CA ASP A 727 27.16 -21.43 -13.86
C ASP A 727 27.27 -21.02 -12.40
N SER A 728 27.89 -19.88 -12.10
CA SER A 728 27.93 -19.32 -10.74
C SER A 728 26.55 -18.97 -10.19
N GLY A 729 25.55 -18.77 -11.06
CA GLY A 729 24.24 -18.25 -10.70
C GLY A 729 24.26 -16.77 -10.30
N ALA A 730 25.35 -16.05 -10.61
CA ALA A 730 25.49 -14.62 -10.35
C ALA A 730 24.48 -13.81 -11.17
N ARG A 731 24.48 -14.03 -12.50
CA ARG A 731 23.57 -13.39 -13.45
C ARG A 731 23.52 -14.16 -14.75
N GLY A 732 22.32 -14.32 -15.31
CA GLY A 732 22.12 -15.06 -16.56
C GLY A 732 21.47 -16.42 -16.31
N SER A 733 20.51 -16.77 -17.17
CA SER A 733 19.91 -18.11 -17.19
C SER A 733 20.30 -18.86 -18.45
N LYS A 734 20.19 -20.20 -18.41
CA LYS A 734 20.37 -21.08 -19.58
C LYS A 734 19.56 -20.60 -20.78
N GLN A 735 18.33 -20.13 -20.54
CA GLN A 735 17.43 -19.61 -21.57
C GLN A 735 17.89 -18.27 -22.15
N GLN A 736 18.45 -17.36 -21.35
CA GLN A 736 18.97 -16.08 -21.84
C GLN A 736 20.18 -16.29 -22.74
N ILE A 737 21.11 -17.15 -22.33
CA ILE A 737 22.31 -17.46 -23.14
C ILE A 737 21.91 -18.18 -24.43
N ARG A 738 20.92 -19.08 -24.38
CA ARG A 738 20.34 -19.69 -25.57
C ARG A 738 19.84 -18.64 -26.58
N GLN A 739 19.20 -17.57 -26.12
CA GLN A 739 18.73 -16.50 -27.01
C GLN A 739 19.88 -15.68 -27.60
N LEU A 740 21.01 -15.55 -26.89
CA LEU A 740 22.18 -14.79 -27.35
C LEU A 740 22.97 -15.53 -28.43
N ALA A 741 23.25 -16.83 -28.23
CA ALA A 741 24.17 -17.60 -29.09
C ALA A 741 23.57 -18.88 -29.72
N GLY A 742 22.43 -19.38 -29.21
CA GLY A 742 21.74 -20.54 -29.78
C GLY A 742 20.74 -20.14 -30.87
N MET A 743 19.46 -20.21 -30.53
CA MET A 743 18.33 -19.71 -31.32
C MET A 743 17.23 -19.20 -30.37
N ARG A 744 16.39 -18.26 -30.81
CA ARG A 744 15.26 -17.80 -29.97
C ARG A 744 14.14 -18.82 -29.90
N GLY A 745 13.88 -19.54 -30.99
CA GLY A 745 12.84 -20.57 -31.06
C GLY A 745 11.44 -20.00 -31.29
N LEU A 746 10.44 -20.68 -30.75
CA LEU A 746 9.02 -20.37 -30.94
C LEU A 746 8.57 -19.16 -30.11
N MET A 747 7.62 -18.39 -30.64
CA MET A 747 7.06 -17.19 -30.00
C MET A 747 5.55 -17.31 -29.84
N ALA A 748 5.02 -16.79 -28.73
CA ALA A 748 3.59 -16.76 -28.47
C ALA A 748 2.94 -15.48 -29.00
N LYS A 749 1.76 -15.62 -29.59
CA LYS A 749 0.84 -14.51 -29.90
C LYS A 749 0.22 -13.96 -28.61
N PRO A 750 -0.41 -12.77 -28.66
CA PRO A 750 -1.14 -12.25 -27.52
C PRO A 750 -2.31 -13.13 -27.06
N SER A 751 -2.89 -13.95 -27.96
CA SER A 751 -3.91 -14.96 -27.63
C SER A 751 -3.38 -16.12 -26.80
N GLY A 752 -2.07 -16.38 -26.82
CA GLY A 752 -1.44 -17.56 -26.20
C GLY A 752 -1.10 -18.67 -27.19
N GLU A 753 -1.62 -18.61 -28.42
CA GLU A 753 -1.20 -19.52 -29.50
C GLU A 753 0.26 -19.32 -29.86
N ILE A 754 0.96 -20.40 -30.17
CA ILE A 754 2.35 -20.37 -30.62
C ILE A 754 2.39 -20.14 -32.14
N ILE A 755 3.30 -19.29 -32.60
CA ILE A 755 3.53 -19.08 -34.02
C ILE A 755 4.34 -20.25 -34.56
N GLU A 756 3.83 -20.93 -35.60
CA GLU A 756 4.45 -22.12 -36.21
C GLU A 756 5.86 -21.84 -36.75
N THR A 757 6.11 -20.61 -37.21
CA THR A 757 7.41 -20.18 -37.72
C THR A 757 8.33 -19.77 -36.56
N PRO A 758 9.40 -20.53 -36.26
CA PRO A 758 10.35 -20.16 -35.22
C PRO A 758 11.29 -19.06 -35.69
N ILE A 759 11.91 -18.37 -34.73
CA ILE A 759 13.05 -17.50 -34.98
C ILE A 759 14.32 -18.35 -34.92
N LYS A 760 14.97 -18.52 -36.07
CA LYS A 760 16.17 -19.35 -36.22
C LYS A 760 17.45 -18.61 -35.82
N ALA A 761 17.43 -17.29 -36.02
CA ALA A 761 18.52 -16.42 -35.64
C ALA A 761 18.64 -16.27 -34.11
N ASN A 762 19.82 -15.83 -33.68
CA ASN A 762 20.11 -15.40 -32.32
C ASN A 762 20.48 -13.91 -32.29
N PHE A 763 20.70 -13.33 -31.11
CA PHE A 763 21.06 -11.90 -31.02
C PHE A 763 22.48 -11.61 -31.53
N ARG A 764 23.40 -12.58 -31.52
CA ARG A 764 24.75 -12.41 -32.08
C ARG A 764 24.74 -12.29 -33.61
N GLU A 765 23.93 -13.09 -34.30
CA GLU A 765 23.77 -13.09 -35.76
C GLU A 765 22.88 -11.94 -36.24
N GLY A 766 21.99 -11.44 -35.38
CA GLY A 766 20.99 -10.44 -35.71
C GLY A 766 19.69 -11.06 -36.24
N LEU A 767 18.57 -10.37 -36.06
CA LEU A 767 17.25 -10.83 -36.49
C LEU A 767 16.81 -10.13 -37.77
N SER A 768 16.10 -10.84 -38.64
CA SER A 768 15.39 -10.20 -39.74
C SER A 768 14.21 -9.35 -39.24
N VAL A 769 13.72 -8.42 -40.07
CA VAL A 769 12.58 -7.54 -39.73
C VAL A 769 11.34 -8.35 -39.32
N LEU A 770 11.07 -9.46 -40.02
CA LEU A 770 9.91 -10.31 -39.76
C LEU A 770 10.05 -11.09 -38.44
N GLU A 771 11.23 -11.65 -38.16
CA GLU A 771 11.51 -12.33 -36.89
C GLU A 771 11.46 -11.34 -35.71
N TYR A 772 12.01 -10.13 -35.89
CA TYR A 772 11.93 -9.10 -34.87
C TYR A 772 10.48 -8.71 -34.59
N PHE A 773 9.68 -8.47 -35.63
CA PHE A 773 8.25 -8.15 -35.52
C PHE A 773 7.48 -9.23 -34.75
N ILE A 774 7.67 -10.51 -35.10
CA ILE A 774 7.06 -11.65 -34.39
C ILE A 774 7.37 -11.59 -32.90
N SER A 775 8.60 -11.25 -32.53
CA SER A 775 9.01 -11.19 -31.13
C SER A 775 8.42 -10.03 -30.32
N THR A 776 7.96 -8.97 -30.99
CA THR A 776 7.37 -7.80 -30.31
C THR A 776 6.05 -8.14 -29.62
N HIS A 777 5.29 -9.12 -30.14
CA HIS A 777 4.02 -9.55 -29.56
C HIS A 777 4.18 -10.06 -28.12
N GLY A 778 5.12 -10.98 -27.92
CA GLY A 778 5.42 -11.54 -26.60
C GLY A 778 5.99 -10.50 -25.65
N ALA A 779 6.93 -9.68 -26.13
CA ALA A 779 7.56 -8.63 -25.31
C ALA A 779 6.54 -7.58 -24.82
N ARG A 780 5.69 -7.08 -25.73
CA ARG A 780 4.65 -6.09 -25.38
C ARG A 780 3.62 -6.67 -24.42
N LYS A 781 3.18 -7.92 -24.64
CA LYS A 781 2.24 -8.58 -23.72
C LYS A 781 2.84 -8.74 -22.33
N GLY A 782 4.09 -9.20 -22.21
CA GLY A 782 4.78 -9.32 -20.92
C GLY A 782 4.88 -8.00 -20.16
N LEU A 783 5.22 -6.90 -20.86
CA LEU A 783 5.26 -5.56 -20.26
C LEU A 783 3.88 -5.08 -19.81
N ALA A 784 2.85 -5.27 -20.65
CA ALA A 784 1.47 -4.90 -20.31
C ALA A 784 0.93 -5.69 -19.12
N ASP A 785 1.15 -7.01 -19.10
CA ASP A 785 0.74 -7.89 -18.01
C ASP A 785 1.42 -7.51 -16.69
N THR A 786 2.70 -7.17 -16.72
CA THR A 786 3.44 -6.74 -15.51
C THR A 786 2.85 -5.45 -14.93
N ALA A 787 2.53 -4.48 -15.79
CA ALA A 787 1.90 -3.22 -15.37
C ALA A 787 0.49 -3.43 -14.80
N LEU A 788 -0.32 -4.31 -15.41
CA LEU A 788 -1.70 -4.57 -14.96
C LEU A 788 -1.75 -5.40 -13.67
N LYS A 789 -0.95 -6.47 -13.57
CA LYS A 789 -0.94 -7.40 -12.41
C LYS A 789 -0.50 -6.74 -11.11
N THR A 790 0.31 -5.68 -11.18
CA THR A 790 0.80 -4.95 -10.00
C THR A 790 -0.35 -4.46 -9.11
N ALA A 791 -1.47 -4.03 -9.71
CA ALA A 791 -2.65 -3.58 -8.97
C ALA A 791 -3.38 -4.73 -8.27
N ASP A 792 -3.47 -5.89 -8.90
CA ASP A 792 -4.19 -7.06 -8.40
C ASP A 792 -3.45 -7.72 -7.22
N SER A 793 -2.12 -7.86 -7.31
CA SER A 793 -1.31 -8.38 -6.22
C SER A 793 -1.44 -7.53 -4.95
N GLY A 794 -1.33 -6.20 -5.07
CA GLY A 794 -1.51 -5.30 -3.93
C GLY A 794 -2.94 -5.32 -3.36
N TYR A 795 -3.94 -5.57 -4.20
CA TYR A 795 -5.32 -5.71 -3.75
C TYR A 795 -5.55 -7.01 -2.97
N LEU A 796 -4.98 -8.13 -3.42
CA LEU A 796 -5.03 -9.40 -2.71
C LEU A 796 -4.35 -9.29 -1.34
N THR A 797 -3.12 -8.75 -1.28
CA THR A 797 -2.40 -8.52 -0.02
C THR A 797 -3.25 -7.71 0.95
N ARG A 798 -3.90 -6.64 0.47
CA ARG A 798 -4.79 -5.85 1.32
C ARG A 798 -5.98 -6.66 1.86
N ARG A 799 -6.64 -7.49 1.03
CA ARG A 799 -7.74 -8.33 1.50
C ARG A 799 -7.28 -9.33 2.57
N LEU A 800 -6.08 -9.90 2.42
CA LEU A 800 -5.49 -10.81 3.39
C LEU A 800 -5.20 -10.10 4.71
N VAL A 801 -4.61 -8.90 4.65
CA VAL A 801 -4.38 -8.07 5.84
C VAL A 801 -5.72 -7.71 6.51
N ASP A 802 -6.71 -7.24 5.75
CA ASP A 802 -8.03 -6.86 6.31
C ASP A 802 -8.73 -8.04 7.05
N VAL A 803 -8.41 -9.30 6.74
CA VAL A 803 -8.98 -10.50 7.41
C VAL A 803 -8.13 -10.95 8.60
N ALA A 804 -6.80 -10.88 8.49
CA ALA A 804 -5.88 -11.43 9.49
C ALA A 804 -5.25 -10.38 10.44
N GLN A 805 -5.61 -9.10 10.30
CA GLN A 805 -5.00 -8.01 11.08
C GLN A 805 -5.16 -8.16 12.60
N ASP A 806 -6.28 -8.73 13.05
CA ASP A 806 -6.59 -8.89 14.47
C ASP A 806 -6.07 -10.21 15.06
N VAL A 807 -5.35 -11.02 14.27
CA VAL A 807 -4.75 -12.28 14.73
C VAL A 807 -3.42 -11.98 15.42
N ILE A 808 -3.38 -12.10 16.74
CA ILE A 808 -2.22 -11.82 17.59
C ILE A 808 -1.98 -13.03 18.51
N VAL A 809 -0.71 -13.40 18.70
CA VAL A 809 -0.33 -14.44 19.68
C VAL A 809 -0.40 -13.82 21.08
N SER A 810 -1.44 -14.15 21.84
CA SER A 810 -1.65 -13.66 23.22
C SER A 810 -1.04 -14.58 24.29
N ASP A 811 -1.15 -15.89 24.09
CA ASP A 811 -0.81 -16.91 25.07
C ASP A 811 0.24 -17.88 24.51
N ARG A 812 1.05 -18.47 25.41
CA ARG A 812 2.11 -19.41 25.02
C ARG A 812 1.61 -20.80 24.66
N ASP A 813 0.57 -21.26 25.35
CA ASP A 813 -0.03 -22.59 25.16
C ASP A 813 -1.53 -22.51 25.41
N CYS A 814 -2.33 -23.07 24.50
CA CYS A 814 -3.78 -23.18 24.63
C CYS A 814 -4.23 -24.51 25.26
N GLY A 815 -3.33 -25.47 25.44
CA GLY A 815 -3.60 -26.78 26.04
C GLY A 815 -4.40 -27.74 25.16
N THR A 816 -4.60 -27.41 23.87
CA THR A 816 -5.32 -28.30 22.94
C THR A 816 -4.46 -29.51 22.57
N LEU A 817 -5.10 -30.67 22.47
CA LEU A 817 -4.48 -31.89 21.93
C LEU A 817 -4.76 -32.07 20.43
N ASP A 818 -5.68 -31.27 19.87
CA ASP A 818 -6.07 -31.35 18.47
C ASP A 818 -5.03 -30.68 17.56
N GLY A 819 -4.64 -31.38 16.49
CA GLY A 819 -3.69 -30.92 15.46
C GLY A 819 -4.15 -31.31 14.05
N ILE A 820 -3.35 -30.96 13.06
CA ILE A 820 -3.51 -31.42 11.67
C ILE A 820 -2.41 -32.45 11.42
N GLU A 821 -2.77 -33.64 10.90
CA GLU A 821 -1.83 -34.71 10.52
C GLU A 821 -0.94 -34.34 9.33
#